data_AF-A0A9E0X3H6-F1
#
_entry.id   AF-A0A9E0X3H6-F1
#
_cell.length_a   1.000
_cell.length_b   1.000
_cell.length_c   1.000
_cell.angle_alpha   90.00
_cell.angle_beta   90.00
_cell.angle_gamma   90.00
#
_symmetry.space_group_name_H-M   'P 1'
#
loop_
_entity.id
_entity.type
_entity.pdbx_description
1 polymer ?
#
loop_
_entity_poly.entity_id
_entity_poly.type
_entity_poly.pdbx_seq_one_letter_code
_entity_poly.pdbx_strand_id
1 'polypeptide(L)'
;MSNAKEKFIALLKQDILQSDLADLDFGIYRILKYRRREIDSFLDAELPKRIVAALAGLPGKATEDEQGRVFHHLYTFFARYYDDGDFVTRPRRGRNAAYSVPYNGQDVHFWWATKGSHYVKSGERFSAYVWRDGPRAIRIVVTQADVEKDNVKGVKRYYMPAGVAEADGELRVTLAWRPLDAEEAKRFEKKPRGAQDDDDVPADDAPEGRTAQEKILNAWLDGEGAKKAKIPAGVDKALLKKHLARYVAGQTSDFFVHPQLGKFLAGELDWYLKNEFVEIWDRAEGDALARERGKLAVVRDIGGAIIAFLAAIEDVQAQLFEKRKFVLASDWLARVSALPQGKAAQAIIHEACANAEQVNEWLAWLGEKPLGKSAAAAKRGAQLLAAWPHLCIHTRHFDAAFKYRLLAVFDDIEAATGGTLIHSENYAALRTLEYAYKQRVKCIYIDPPYNTGKDDFLYNDAIGQHGTWATMLFGRLQSTRALMQSDAALFASIDHNERERLDYLLSEVFDAANRLGEIVWHNVTDNNPTQIATEHEYIECYGASVDAKTQPWKSTISVAKDALVSIGRELLSLHGDTQGLQDAYREWFKDNKHSLGRLDRYKYIDRGGVYTGSQSVHNPGKEGYRYDVIHPRTKKACKQPLMGYRFAKATMDELLKNEKILFGNDETKIIELKVYAHEFEDKRASVLVLDGRAGANELRSLFAGALAFKNPKPSGLIEELVPFVAGGRESVADYFAGSGTTGHAVINLNREDGGTRKFVLVEQGDYFDTVLLPRIAKVIACPDWKDGKPKDGVAMAGDGDHWSARSPALVQVLRLERYEDSLDALELPNEADARRAGQKSFADEPLRYVHEAAAGKASVTLNHSQLAHPFDVRIPQTANGARVLANVDLPATALLLLGLHPVRVREVMRKLPQARHSREGGNPVPLRYLFVEARPNGKPKELHLLFLRDCDDALVGEALRKSAESEMHWLDETVAREFDRKPGDYAQVWHNRDAVLSSPNAGSFDPEIIRRMLERAPQ
;
A
#
# COMPACT_ATOMS: atom_id res chain seq x y z
N MET A 1 10.45 4.48 50.92
CA MET A 1 8.99 4.73 50.79
C MET A 1 8.62 5.63 49.60
N SER A 2 9.41 6.64 49.18
CA SER A 2 9.06 7.50 48.02
C SER A 2 9.17 6.80 46.65
N ASN A 3 10.06 5.80 46.54
CA ASN A 3 10.53 5.28 45.25
C ASN A 3 9.45 4.55 44.40
N ALA A 4 8.56 3.73 44.98
CA ALA A 4 7.61 2.93 44.19
C ALA A 4 6.47 3.77 43.59
N LYS A 5 5.91 4.71 44.38
CA LYS A 5 4.92 5.68 43.91
C LYS A 5 5.52 6.57 42.81
N GLU A 6 6.70 7.15 43.07
CA GLU A 6 7.39 8.02 42.12
C GLU A 6 7.70 7.30 40.81
N LYS A 7 8.20 6.06 40.88
CA LYS A 7 8.45 5.22 39.70
C LYS A 7 7.18 4.92 38.91
N PHE A 8 6.07 4.59 39.57
CA PHE A 8 4.83 4.30 38.86
C PHE A 8 4.24 5.52 38.17
N ILE A 9 4.22 6.66 38.88
CA ILE A 9 3.75 7.92 38.30
C ILE A 9 4.67 8.35 37.16
N ALA A 10 5.99 8.22 37.31
CA ALA A 10 6.94 8.52 36.23
C ALA A 10 6.71 7.64 35.00
N LEU A 11 6.54 6.32 35.16
CA LEU A 11 6.22 5.40 34.07
C LEU A 11 4.96 5.85 33.31
N LEU A 12 3.87 6.15 34.02
CA LEU A 12 2.63 6.58 33.37
C LEU A 12 2.78 7.94 32.69
N LYS A 13 3.41 8.92 33.34
CA LYS A 13 3.50 10.29 32.84
C LYS A 13 4.54 10.49 31.75
N GLN A 14 5.74 9.94 31.93
CA GLN A 14 6.91 10.25 31.09
C GLN A 14 7.06 9.24 29.96
N ASP A 15 6.76 7.96 30.24
CA ASP A 15 6.98 6.89 29.28
C ASP A 15 5.70 6.61 28.48
N ILE A 16 4.59 6.27 29.17
CA ILE A 16 3.34 5.81 28.53
C ILE A 16 2.53 6.97 27.93
N LEU A 17 2.16 7.98 28.74
CA LEU A 17 1.30 9.08 28.31
C LEU A 17 2.08 10.28 27.79
N GLN A 18 3.41 10.31 28.03
CA GLN A 18 4.31 11.36 27.59
C GLN A 18 3.74 12.79 27.82
N SER A 19 3.21 13.06 29.02
CA SER A 19 2.55 14.33 29.34
C SER A 19 3.51 15.54 29.30
N ASP A 20 4.82 15.28 29.28
CA ASP A 20 5.88 16.24 29.02
C ASP A 20 5.93 16.73 27.56
N LEU A 21 5.28 16.04 26.62
CA LEU A 21 5.22 16.39 25.20
C LEU A 21 4.08 17.32 24.81
N ALA A 22 3.35 17.84 25.77
CA ALA A 22 2.20 18.70 25.55
C ALA A 22 2.50 20.02 24.80
N ASP A 23 3.77 20.35 24.54
CA ASP A 23 4.11 21.48 23.68
C ASP A 23 3.95 21.17 22.18
N LEU A 24 3.91 19.88 21.81
CA LEU A 24 3.60 19.42 20.45
C LEU A 24 2.09 19.54 20.18
N ASP A 25 1.73 19.97 18.97
CA ASP A 25 0.34 20.23 18.57
C ASP A 25 -0.06 19.46 17.29
N PHE A 26 0.30 18.18 17.24
CA PHE A 26 -0.04 17.27 16.14
C PHE A 26 -0.29 15.84 16.67
N GLY A 27 -1.00 15.03 15.88
CA GLY A 27 -1.24 13.63 16.16
C GLY A 27 -1.93 13.35 17.51
N ILE A 28 -1.56 12.21 18.12
CA ILE A 28 -2.07 11.77 19.43
C ILE A 28 -1.69 12.71 20.58
N TYR A 29 -0.57 13.44 20.46
CA TYR A 29 -0.09 14.36 21.50
C TYR A 29 -1.02 15.55 21.68
N ARG A 30 -1.74 15.97 20.64
CA ARG A 30 -2.78 17.01 20.77
C ARG A 30 -3.91 16.56 21.69
N ILE A 31 -4.30 15.29 21.59
CA ILE A 31 -5.32 14.70 22.46
C ILE A 31 -4.80 14.73 23.91
N LEU A 32 -3.60 14.20 24.15
CA LEU A 32 -2.99 14.16 25.48
C LEU A 32 -2.78 15.56 26.10
N LYS A 33 -2.41 16.56 25.29
CA LYS A 33 -2.27 17.97 25.69
C LYS A 33 -3.59 18.56 26.21
N TYR A 34 -4.70 18.29 25.52
CA TYR A 34 -5.98 18.92 25.78
C TYR A 34 -6.55 18.66 27.18
N ARG A 35 -6.24 17.50 27.80
CA ARG A 35 -6.61 17.18 29.20
C ARG A 35 -5.42 17.02 30.12
N ARG A 36 -4.28 17.62 29.79
CA ARG A 36 -3.04 17.44 30.56
C ARG A 36 -3.24 17.76 32.04
N ARG A 37 -3.94 18.86 32.36
CA ARG A 37 -4.14 19.29 33.75
C ARG A 37 -4.94 18.25 34.54
N GLU A 38 -5.98 17.69 33.95
CA GLU A 38 -6.81 16.67 34.55
C GLU A 38 -6.05 15.34 34.70
N ILE A 39 -5.30 14.92 33.67
CA ILE A 39 -4.43 13.74 33.73
C ILE A 39 -3.38 13.90 34.83
N ASP A 40 -2.68 15.03 34.86
CA ASP A 40 -1.65 15.30 35.85
C ASP A 40 -2.23 15.36 37.27
N SER A 41 -3.40 16.00 37.45
CA SER A 41 -4.11 16.06 38.73
C SER A 41 -4.56 14.69 39.21
N PHE A 42 -5.09 13.86 38.30
CA PHE A 42 -5.47 12.50 38.60
C PHE A 42 -4.27 11.67 39.07
N LEU A 43 -3.17 11.68 38.32
CA LEU A 43 -1.99 10.88 38.61
C LEU A 43 -1.26 11.32 39.89
N ASP A 44 -1.13 12.63 40.12
CA ASP A 44 -0.36 13.15 41.27
C ASP A 44 -1.15 13.16 42.58
N ALA A 45 -2.45 13.43 42.50
CA ALA A 45 -3.28 13.71 43.68
C ALA A 45 -4.43 12.71 43.88
N GLU A 46 -5.25 12.45 42.87
CA GLU A 46 -6.46 11.62 43.05
C GLU A 46 -6.14 10.12 43.17
N LEU A 47 -5.27 9.60 42.30
CA LEU A 47 -4.88 8.19 42.28
C LEU A 47 -4.29 7.76 43.63
N PRO A 48 -3.29 8.46 44.22
CA PRO A 48 -2.79 8.12 45.55
C PRO A 48 -3.86 8.17 46.64
N LYS A 49 -4.78 9.14 46.60
CA LYS A 49 -5.88 9.25 47.57
C LYS A 49 -6.85 8.07 47.44
N ARG A 50 -7.18 7.63 46.21
CA ARG A 50 -8.02 6.46 45.97
C ARG A 50 -7.39 5.19 46.54
N ILE A 51 -6.08 4.99 46.37
CA ILE A 51 -5.38 3.84 46.97
C ILE A 51 -5.49 3.88 48.50
N VAL A 52 -5.22 5.04 49.11
CA VAL A 52 -5.28 5.20 50.57
C VAL A 52 -6.69 4.94 51.10
N ALA A 53 -7.72 5.51 50.47
CA ALA A 53 -9.10 5.30 50.86
C ALA A 53 -9.52 3.83 50.74
N ALA A 54 -9.13 3.15 49.65
CA ALA A 54 -9.44 1.75 49.44
C ALA A 54 -8.75 0.83 50.47
N LEU A 55 -7.48 1.10 50.82
CA LEU A 55 -6.75 0.37 51.86
C LEU A 55 -7.29 0.62 53.28
N ALA A 56 -7.79 1.82 53.55
CA ALA A 56 -8.41 2.18 54.83
C ALA A 56 -9.74 1.44 55.07
N GLY A 57 -10.46 1.10 53.99
CA GLY A 57 -11.72 0.35 54.05
C GLY A 57 -11.55 -1.16 54.24
N LEU A 58 -10.33 -1.70 54.21
CA LEU A 58 -10.09 -3.14 54.37
C LEU A 58 -10.16 -3.58 55.84
N PRO A 59 -10.66 -4.80 56.13
CA PRO A 59 -10.70 -5.34 57.49
C PRO A 59 -9.29 -5.56 58.07
N GLY A 60 -9.18 -5.62 59.40
CA GLY A 60 -7.92 -5.81 60.12
C GLY A 60 -7.03 -4.56 60.27
N LYS A 61 -5.90 -4.69 60.97
CA LYS A 61 -4.94 -3.60 61.16
C LYS A 61 -4.03 -3.44 59.93
N ALA A 62 -3.84 -2.20 59.49
CA ALA A 62 -2.88 -1.86 58.44
C ALA A 62 -1.45 -2.21 58.86
N THR A 63 -0.68 -2.81 57.95
CA THR A 63 0.76 -2.99 58.12
C THR A 63 1.54 -1.78 57.60
N GLU A 64 2.81 -1.66 57.98
CA GLU A 64 3.70 -0.70 57.33
C GLU A 64 3.84 -1.03 55.83
N ASP A 65 3.80 0.01 54.98
CA ASP A 65 4.08 -0.04 53.54
C ASP A 65 3.06 -0.72 52.60
N GLU A 66 1.79 -0.89 53.00
CA GLU A 66 0.75 -1.46 52.10
C GLU A 66 0.54 -0.65 50.81
N GLN A 67 0.57 0.68 50.92
CA GLN A 67 0.48 1.58 49.77
C GLN A 67 1.66 1.40 48.82
N GLY A 68 2.88 1.27 49.34
CA GLY A 68 4.09 1.03 48.56
C GLY A 68 4.02 -0.29 47.78
N ARG A 69 3.47 -1.34 48.39
CA ARG A 69 3.26 -2.64 47.73
C ARG A 69 2.24 -2.57 46.59
N VAL A 70 1.11 -1.89 46.78
CA VAL A 70 0.12 -1.70 45.70
C VAL A 70 0.75 -0.96 44.51
N PHE A 71 1.47 0.14 44.76
CA PHE A 71 2.20 0.86 43.70
C PHE A 71 3.27 -0.01 43.04
N HIS A 72 3.97 -0.83 43.80
CA HIS A 72 4.98 -1.74 43.26
C HIS A 72 4.37 -2.80 42.33
N HIS A 73 3.22 -3.38 42.67
CA HIS A 73 2.52 -4.33 41.79
C HIS A 73 2.02 -3.67 40.51
N LEU A 74 1.43 -2.47 40.62
CA LEU A 74 1.00 -1.70 39.45
C LEU A 74 2.19 -1.36 38.54
N TYR A 75 3.28 -0.83 39.10
CA TYR A 75 4.51 -0.57 38.35
C TYR A 75 5.06 -1.82 37.67
N THR A 76 5.21 -2.91 38.42
CA THR A 76 5.77 -4.17 37.90
C THR A 76 4.92 -4.73 36.77
N PHE A 77 3.59 -4.61 36.87
CA PHE A 77 2.68 -5.01 35.81
C PHE A 77 2.85 -4.13 34.56
N PHE A 78 2.62 -2.81 34.65
CA PHE A 78 2.66 -1.95 33.46
C PHE A 78 4.05 -1.84 32.83
N ALA A 79 5.12 -1.78 33.63
CA ALA A 79 6.50 -1.73 33.14
C ALA A 79 6.93 -3.01 32.42
N ARG A 80 6.26 -4.15 32.70
CA ARG A 80 6.55 -5.41 32.01
C ARG A 80 6.06 -5.40 30.57
N TYR A 81 4.86 -4.86 30.35
CA TYR A 81 4.16 -4.92 29.06
C TYR A 81 4.35 -3.67 28.20
N TYR A 82 4.89 -2.57 28.76
CA TYR A 82 5.23 -1.38 27.99
C TYR A 82 6.69 -1.42 27.53
N ASP A 83 6.95 -1.16 26.25
CA ASP A 83 8.30 -1.06 25.69
C ASP A 83 8.34 0.00 24.57
N ASP A 84 9.18 1.02 24.77
CA ASP A 84 9.48 2.12 23.81
C ASP A 84 8.30 2.65 22.96
N GLY A 85 7.16 2.94 23.59
CA GLY A 85 5.99 3.49 22.90
C GLY A 85 4.86 2.50 22.66
N ASP A 86 5.11 1.20 22.82
CA ASP A 86 4.16 0.14 22.49
C ASP A 86 3.81 -0.75 23.69
N PHE A 87 2.61 -1.32 23.66
CA PHE A 87 2.22 -2.41 24.55
C PHE A 87 2.46 -3.76 23.87
N VAL A 88 3.38 -4.54 24.42
CA VAL A 88 3.87 -5.79 23.84
C VAL A 88 3.65 -6.96 24.78
N THR A 89 3.27 -8.10 24.22
CA THR A 89 3.16 -9.35 24.99
C THR A 89 4.54 -9.83 25.41
N ARG A 90 4.67 -10.27 26.67
CA ARG A 90 5.90 -10.89 27.20
C ARG A 90 5.66 -12.38 27.50
N PRO A 91 6.66 -13.25 27.31
CA PRO A 91 6.56 -14.64 27.72
C PRO A 91 6.18 -14.77 29.20
N ARG A 92 5.31 -15.74 29.50
CA ARG A 92 4.88 -16.08 30.86
C ARG A 92 5.97 -16.93 31.54
N ARG A 93 6.56 -16.40 32.62
CA ARG A 93 7.57 -17.08 33.45
C ARG A 93 7.13 -17.06 34.91
N GLY A 94 7.29 -18.17 35.62
CA GLY A 94 7.06 -18.24 37.07
C GLY A 94 8.15 -17.50 37.87
N ARG A 95 7.87 -17.24 39.17
CA ARG A 95 8.67 -16.43 40.11
C ARG A 95 10.18 -16.77 40.16
N ASN A 96 10.56 -18.03 39.89
CA ASN A 96 11.95 -18.53 40.00
C ASN A 96 12.54 -19.03 38.66
N ALA A 97 11.96 -18.69 37.51
CA ALA A 97 12.44 -19.14 36.19
C ALA A 97 12.61 -20.67 36.01
N ALA A 98 12.08 -21.51 36.92
CA ALA A 98 12.22 -22.97 36.88
C ALA A 98 11.12 -23.68 36.06
N TYR A 99 10.03 -22.99 35.74
CA TYR A 99 8.98 -23.51 34.87
C TYR A 99 8.50 -22.42 33.91
N SER A 100 8.65 -22.69 32.61
CA SER A 100 7.84 -22.12 31.54
C SER A 100 6.41 -22.63 31.67
N VAL A 101 5.44 -21.91 31.11
CA VAL A 101 4.11 -22.47 30.85
C VAL A 101 4.30 -23.84 30.17
N PRO A 102 3.64 -24.93 30.64
CA PRO A 102 3.70 -26.20 29.95
C PRO A 102 3.23 -26.01 28.51
N TYR A 103 4.16 -26.25 27.60
CA TYR A 103 4.02 -26.16 26.16
C TYR A 103 2.85 -27.03 25.69
N ASN A 104 1.74 -26.42 25.27
CA ASN A 104 0.59 -27.10 24.69
C ASN A 104 0.60 -27.08 23.15
N GLY A 105 1.74 -26.72 22.54
CA GLY A 105 1.88 -26.62 21.09
C GLY A 105 1.28 -25.36 20.44
N GLN A 106 0.81 -24.36 21.20
CA GLN A 106 0.23 -23.14 20.63
C GLN A 106 1.23 -21.97 20.44
N ASP A 107 2.40 -22.00 21.09
CA ASP A 107 3.38 -20.90 21.07
C ASP A 107 4.54 -21.14 20.06
N VAL A 108 4.20 -21.54 18.83
CA VAL A 108 5.18 -21.61 17.71
C VAL A 108 5.25 -20.29 16.92
N HIS A 109 4.51 -19.26 17.35
CA HIS A 109 4.28 -18.04 16.59
C HIS A 109 4.83 -16.82 17.33
N PHE A 110 6.04 -16.40 16.97
CA PHE A 110 6.65 -15.15 17.46
C PHE A 110 5.77 -13.89 17.23
N TRP A 111 4.77 -13.97 16.34
CA TRP A 111 3.87 -12.86 16.01
C TRP A 111 2.51 -12.89 16.74
N TRP A 112 2.15 -13.97 17.48
CA TRP A 112 0.83 -14.03 18.15
C TRP A 112 0.69 -12.97 19.25
N ALA A 113 1.82 -12.59 19.84
CA ALA A 113 1.98 -11.48 20.78
C ALA A 113 1.40 -10.14 20.30
N THR A 114 1.35 -9.94 18.99
CA THR A 114 0.90 -8.73 18.30
C THR A 114 -0.14 -9.04 17.22
N LYS A 115 -0.70 -10.26 17.22
CA LYS A 115 -1.71 -10.69 16.24
C LYS A 115 -2.94 -9.79 16.37
N GLY A 116 -3.24 -9.11 15.27
CA GLY A 116 -4.33 -8.14 15.20
C GLY A 116 -3.94 -6.70 15.55
N SER A 117 -2.68 -6.44 15.91
CA SER A 117 -2.14 -5.08 15.96
C SER A 117 -1.86 -4.54 14.56
N HIS A 118 -1.95 -3.22 14.42
CA HIS A 118 -1.63 -2.51 13.19
C HIS A 118 -0.23 -1.94 13.27
N TYR A 119 0.59 -2.25 12.28
CA TYR A 119 1.90 -1.63 12.11
C TYR A 119 1.74 -0.24 11.50
N VAL A 120 2.34 0.77 12.13
CA VAL A 120 2.39 2.14 11.64
C VAL A 120 3.85 2.54 11.43
N LYS A 121 4.17 2.99 10.21
CA LYS A 121 5.52 3.39 9.84
C LYS A 121 5.82 4.80 10.35
N SER A 122 6.88 4.97 11.14
CA SER A 122 7.10 6.23 11.86
C SER A 122 7.73 7.37 11.06
N GLY A 123 8.25 7.10 9.86
CA GLY A 123 8.86 8.13 9.00
C GLY A 123 7.92 9.32 8.70
N GLU A 124 6.61 9.10 8.81
CA GLU A 124 5.59 10.12 8.52
C GLU A 124 5.26 11.00 9.75
N ARG A 125 5.57 10.55 10.97
CA ARG A 125 5.27 11.24 12.25
C ARG A 125 6.04 12.54 12.44
N PHE A 126 7.19 12.72 11.80
CA PHE A 126 8.09 13.87 12.06
C PHE A 126 8.64 14.54 10.81
N SER A 127 7.86 14.60 9.72
CA SER A 127 8.20 15.45 8.57
C SER A 127 8.37 16.93 8.97
N ALA A 128 7.81 17.36 10.09
CA ALA A 128 8.09 18.65 10.69
C ALA A 128 7.90 18.69 12.21
N TYR A 129 8.99 18.48 12.93
CA TYR A 129 9.03 18.53 14.38
C TYR A 129 9.29 19.95 14.86
N VAL A 130 8.29 20.57 15.49
CA VAL A 130 8.35 21.94 16.01
C VAL A 130 7.86 21.97 17.45
N TRP A 131 8.57 22.68 18.32
CA TRP A 131 8.10 23.03 19.67
C TRP A 131 8.43 24.50 19.99
N ARG A 132 7.97 24.99 21.14
CA ARG A 132 8.28 26.34 21.61
C ARG A 132 9.17 26.31 22.83
N ASP A 133 10.13 27.22 22.88
CA ASP A 133 10.96 27.54 24.04
C ASP A 133 10.74 29.03 24.37
N GLY A 134 9.81 29.30 25.29
CA GLY A 134 9.29 30.66 25.53
C GLY A 134 8.60 31.25 24.29
N PRO A 135 8.96 32.48 23.84
CA PRO A 135 8.40 33.07 22.61
C PRO A 135 8.99 32.47 21.32
N ARG A 136 10.10 31.74 21.40
CA ARG A 136 10.87 31.23 20.26
C ARG A 136 10.33 29.87 19.81
N ALA A 137 10.10 29.70 18.51
CA ALA A 137 9.80 28.39 17.94
C ALA A 137 11.10 27.67 17.60
N ILE A 138 11.23 26.37 17.87
CA ILE A 138 12.37 25.55 17.46
C ILE A 138 11.88 24.45 16.53
N ARG A 139 12.51 24.34 15.35
CA ARG A 139 12.15 23.41 14.27
C ARG A 139 13.31 22.48 13.94
N ILE A 140 13.05 21.19 13.80
CA ILE A 140 14.00 20.24 13.21
C ILE A 140 13.60 19.96 11.76
N VAL A 141 14.58 20.00 10.85
CA VAL A 141 14.41 19.76 9.41
C VAL A 141 15.46 18.77 8.95
N VAL A 142 15.11 17.84 8.05
CA VAL A 142 16.07 16.91 7.46
C VAL A 142 16.29 17.28 5.99
N THR A 143 17.53 17.50 5.58
CA THR A 143 17.92 17.61 4.18
C THR A 143 18.34 16.24 3.67
N GLN A 144 17.75 15.79 2.56
CA GLN A 144 18.33 14.69 1.80
C GLN A 144 19.66 15.19 1.21
N ALA A 145 20.77 14.54 1.56
CA ALA A 145 22.05 14.82 0.92
C ALA A 145 22.03 14.30 -0.52
N ASP A 146 22.56 15.10 -1.45
CA ASP A 146 22.84 14.67 -2.82
C ASP A 146 23.63 13.35 -2.80
N VAL A 147 23.21 12.41 -3.63
CA VAL A 147 23.81 11.08 -3.75
C VAL A 147 25.21 11.25 -4.36
N GLU A 148 26.23 11.25 -3.51
CA GLU A 148 27.63 11.19 -3.96
C GLU A 148 27.98 9.82 -4.57
N LYS A 149 28.97 9.89 -5.46
CA LYS A 149 29.18 9.06 -6.66
C LYS A 149 29.75 7.66 -6.44
N ASP A 150 30.00 7.21 -5.21
CA ASP A 150 30.73 5.96 -4.99
C ASP A 150 29.95 4.88 -4.26
N ASN A 151 29.81 3.77 -4.99
CA ASN A 151 28.94 2.64 -4.78
C ASN A 151 29.49 1.71 -3.69
N VAL A 152 29.30 2.03 -2.40
CA VAL A 152 29.53 1.07 -1.30
C VAL A 152 28.19 0.53 -0.81
N LYS A 153 27.96 -0.77 -1.03
CA LYS A 153 26.78 -1.52 -0.58
C LYS A 153 26.56 -1.36 0.93
N GLY A 154 25.36 -0.98 1.35
CA GLY A 154 24.84 -1.26 2.70
C GLY A 154 25.45 -0.47 3.86
N VAL A 155 25.89 0.78 3.65
CA VAL A 155 26.43 1.60 4.74
C VAL A 155 25.29 2.15 5.62
N LYS A 156 25.36 1.86 6.93
CA LYS A 156 24.42 2.36 7.94
C LYS A 156 24.42 3.89 7.96
N ARG A 157 23.22 4.49 7.93
CA ARG A 157 23.02 5.94 7.89
C ARG A 157 22.62 6.49 9.25
N TYR A 158 22.95 7.75 9.48
CA TYR A 158 22.69 8.47 10.71
C TYR A 158 22.13 9.87 10.40
N TYR A 159 21.34 10.41 11.33
CA TYR A 159 20.91 11.81 11.29
C TYR A 159 22.06 12.69 11.76
N MET A 160 22.79 13.24 10.79
CA MET A 160 23.99 14.04 11.01
C MET A 160 23.62 15.51 11.14
N PRO A 161 24.06 16.22 12.17
CA PRO A 161 23.81 17.67 12.25
C PRO A 161 24.44 18.42 11.08
N ALA A 162 23.62 19.21 10.38
CA ALA A 162 24.01 19.97 9.20
C ALA A 162 24.11 21.48 9.49
N GLY A 163 23.32 22.01 10.42
CA GLY A 163 23.41 23.42 10.82
C GLY A 163 22.32 23.88 11.78
N VAL A 164 22.50 25.08 12.32
CA VAL A 164 21.48 25.81 13.07
C VAL A 164 21.38 27.22 12.49
N ALA A 165 20.17 27.68 12.19
CA ALA A 165 19.88 29.01 11.69
C ALA A 165 18.72 29.64 12.45
N GLU A 166 18.75 30.93 12.71
CA GLU A 166 17.64 31.68 13.34
C GLU A 166 17.11 32.71 12.35
N ALA A 167 15.80 32.70 12.11
CA ALA A 167 15.10 33.68 11.25
C ALA A 167 13.66 33.87 11.75
N ASP A 168 13.17 35.12 11.77
CA ASP A 168 11.79 35.46 12.09
C ASP A 168 11.22 34.88 13.41
N GLY A 169 12.07 34.72 14.44
CA GLY A 169 11.67 34.14 15.73
C GLY A 169 11.58 32.61 15.76
N GLU A 170 11.99 31.94 14.68
CA GLU A 170 12.15 30.49 14.57
C GLU A 170 13.65 30.11 14.55
N LEU A 171 14.04 29.19 15.43
CA LEU A 171 15.32 28.50 15.40
C LEU A 171 15.20 27.19 14.62
N ARG A 172 15.85 27.13 13.47
CA ARG A 172 15.88 25.95 12.61
C ARG A 172 17.14 25.13 12.85
N VAL A 173 16.96 23.88 13.26
CA VAL A 173 17.98 22.84 13.39
C VAL A 173 17.89 21.92 12.19
N THR A 174 18.94 21.85 11.39
CA THR A 174 19.00 21.02 10.18
C THR A 174 19.83 19.77 10.44
N LEU A 175 19.28 18.60 10.10
CA LEU A 175 19.94 17.30 10.08
C LEU A 175 20.08 16.81 8.63
N ALA A 176 21.08 16.00 8.33
CA ALA A 176 21.30 15.36 7.04
C ALA A 176 21.27 13.84 7.23
N TRP A 177 20.48 13.14 6.43
CA TRP A 177 20.41 11.68 6.46
C TRP A 177 21.48 11.08 5.56
N ARG A 178 22.64 10.71 6.14
CA ARG A 178 23.82 10.24 5.38
C ARG A 178 24.62 9.18 6.15
N PRO A 179 25.45 8.38 5.46
CA PRO A 179 26.43 7.53 6.14
C PRO A 179 27.50 8.35 6.86
N LEU A 180 28.16 7.73 7.84
CA LEU A 180 29.37 8.28 8.48
C LEU A 180 30.55 8.23 7.52
N ASP A 181 31.41 9.24 7.56
CA ASP A 181 32.73 9.16 6.93
C ASP A 181 33.69 8.27 7.74
N ALA A 182 34.88 8.01 7.19
CA ALA A 182 35.85 7.09 7.80
C ALA A 182 36.34 7.54 9.18
N GLU A 183 36.36 8.83 9.46
CA GLU A 183 36.78 9.38 10.76
C GLU A 183 35.62 9.39 11.75
N GLU A 184 34.41 9.71 11.29
CA GLU A 184 33.17 9.63 12.06
C GLU A 184 32.86 8.19 12.49
N ALA A 185 33.04 7.20 11.61
CA ALA A 185 32.83 5.79 11.93
C ALA A 185 33.77 5.30 13.04
N LYS A 186 35.07 5.66 12.98
CA LYS A 186 36.04 5.35 14.05
C LYS A 186 35.62 5.97 15.39
N ARG A 187 35.04 7.18 15.35
CA ARG A 187 34.66 7.93 16.56
C ARG A 187 33.37 7.41 17.20
N PHE A 188 32.39 7.01 16.41
CA PHE A 188 31.04 6.71 16.92
C PHE A 188 30.67 5.21 16.93
N GLU A 189 31.31 4.34 16.14
CA GLU A 189 30.97 2.91 15.98
C GLU A 189 31.95 1.90 16.66
N LYS A 190 32.50 2.18 17.85
CA LYS A 190 33.33 1.18 18.57
C LYS A 190 32.50 -0.05 19.02
N LYS A 191 33.00 -1.26 18.72
CA LYS A 191 32.44 -2.58 19.12
C LYS A 191 32.45 -2.81 20.65
N PRO A 192 31.49 -3.57 21.21
CA PRO A 192 31.58 -4.09 22.57
C PRO A 192 32.74 -5.09 22.71
N ARG A 193 33.38 -5.10 23.88
CA ARG A 193 34.61 -5.86 24.23
C ARG A 193 34.56 -7.35 23.82
N GLY A 194 35.59 -7.80 23.10
CA GLY A 194 35.82 -9.21 22.77
C GLY A 194 36.80 -9.51 21.62
N ALA A 195 37.60 -8.55 21.15
CA ALA A 195 38.66 -8.79 20.18
C ALA A 195 39.99 -8.31 20.77
N GLN A 196 41.00 -9.15 20.61
CA GLN A 196 42.32 -9.10 21.23
C GLN A 196 43.17 -7.96 20.66
N ASP A 197 43.87 -7.27 21.57
CA ASP A 197 45.08 -6.45 21.45
C ASP A 197 45.32 -5.69 20.13
N ASP A 198 45.11 -4.37 20.18
CA ASP A 198 46.17 -3.40 19.84
C ASP A 198 45.85 -2.06 20.53
N ASP A 199 46.88 -1.55 21.22
CA ASP A 199 46.88 -0.38 22.09
C ASP A 199 46.73 0.96 21.34
N ASP A 200 46.47 2.03 22.11
CA ASP A 200 46.54 3.47 21.76
C ASP A 200 45.27 4.22 21.31
N VAL A 201 44.16 4.10 22.05
CA VAL A 201 43.26 5.26 22.26
C VAL A 201 42.79 5.33 23.71
N PRO A 202 43.03 6.43 24.45
CA PRO A 202 42.54 6.60 25.83
C PRO A 202 41.02 6.41 25.93
N ALA A 203 40.58 5.73 26.98
CA ALA A 203 39.16 5.45 27.23
C ALA A 203 38.32 6.69 27.59
N ASP A 204 38.96 7.85 27.80
CA ASP A 204 38.34 9.07 28.35
C ASP A 204 37.77 10.05 27.31
N ASP A 205 37.95 9.83 26.00
CA ASP A 205 37.50 10.76 24.93
C ASP A 205 36.26 10.28 24.14
N ALA A 206 35.59 9.21 24.59
CA ALA A 206 34.40 8.71 23.89
C ALA A 206 33.14 9.52 24.26
N PRO A 207 32.39 10.08 23.28
CA PRO A 207 31.20 10.86 23.59
C PRO A 207 30.14 10.03 24.32
N GLU A 208 29.45 10.66 25.28
CA GLU A 208 28.37 10.05 26.07
C GLU A 208 27.20 9.61 25.17
N GLY A 209 26.67 8.40 25.35
CA GLY A 209 25.51 7.88 24.60
C GLY A 209 25.50 6.35 24.48
N ARG A 210 24.31 5.75 24.54
CA ARG A 210 24.11 4.28 24.43
C ARG A 210 24.19 3.82 22.98
N THR A 211 23.76 4.65 22.03
CA THR A 211 23.81 4.35 20.58
C THR A 211 24.77 5.27 19.84
N ALA A 212 25.27 4.86 18.68
CA ALA A 212 26.11 5.72 17.83
C ALA A 212 25.40 7.03 17.46
N GLN A 213 24.08 6.98 17.23
CA GLN A 213 23.25 8.15 16.94
C GLN A 213 23.16 9.12 18.13
N GLU A 214 23.00 8.62 19.36
CA GLU A 214 23.03 9.45 20.57
C GLU A 214 24.40 10.11 20.75
N LYS A 215 25.48 9.36 20.55
CA LYS A 215 26.84 9.90 20.64
C LYS A 215 27.08 11.03 19.64
N ILE A 216 26.56 10.91 18.42
CA ILE A 216 26.64 11.95 17.37
C ILE A 216 25.94 13.23 17.83
N LEU A 217 24.69 13.13 18.29
CA LEU A 217 23.91 14.28 18.73
C LEU A 217 24.50 14.94 19.98
N ASN A 218 24.95 14.14 20.95
CA ASN A 218 25.54 14.62 22.19
C ASN A 218 26.86 15.35 21.92
N ALA A 219 27.77 14.75 21.15
CA ALA A 219 29.03 15.39 20.75
C ALA A 219 28.80 16.74 20.07
N TRP A 220 27.77 16.84 19.21
CA TRP A 220 27.43 18.08 18.51
C TRP A 220 26.92 19.19 19.45
N LEU A 221 26.03 18.85 20.38
CA LEU A 221 25.42 19.78 21.35
C LEU A 221 26.37 20.21 22.47
N ASP A 222 27.16 19.26 22.97
CA ASP A 222 28.12 19.46 24.06
C ASP A 222 29.41 20.16 23.56
N GLY A 223 29.60 20.17 22.23
CA GLY A 223 30.54 21.05 21.54
C GLY A 223 31.91 20.44 21.26
N GLU A 224 31.95 19.15 21.02
CA GLU A 224 33.16 18.36 20.80
C GLU A 224 33.40 18.08 19.30
N GLY A 225 34.41 18.70 18.71
CA GLY A 225 34.87 18.44 17.33
C GLY A 225 34.70 19.62 16.36
N ALA A 226 35.07 19.41 15.09
CA ALA A 226 35.24 20.46 14.08
C ALA A 226 33.96 21.19 13.64
N LYS A 227 32.77 20.62 13.89
CA LYS A 227 31.44 21.16 13.49
C LYS A 227 30.55 21.47 14.70
N LYS A 228 31.07 22.15 15.71
CA LYS A 228 30.34 22.53 16.94
C LYS A 228 29.03 23.29 16.66
N ALA A 229 27.95 22.93 17.36
CA ALA A 229 26.69 23.65 17.30
C ALA A 229 26.83 25.10 17.84
N LYS A 230 26.54 26.10 17.01
CA LYS A 230 26.37 27.49 17.46
C LYS A 230 24.94 27.70 17.93
N ILE A 231 24.60 27.14 19.09
CA ILE A 231 23.27 27.29 19.69
C ILE A 231 23.15 28.74 20.23
N PRO A 232 22.12 29.51 19.84
CA PRO A 232 21.92 30.87 20.33
C PRO A 232 21.78 30.95 21.86
N ALA A 233 22.16 32.08 22.44
CA ALA A 233 21.98 32.33 23.87
C ALA A 233 20.49 32.30 24.25
N GLY A 234 20.17 31.69 25.40
CA GLY A 234 18.80 31.56 25.93
C GLY A 234 18.01 30.34 25.43
N VAL A 235 18.59 29.46 24.62
CA VAL A 235 17.99 28.15 24.28
C VAL A 235 18.37 27.12 25.35
N ASP A 236 17.38 26.41 25.90
CA ASP A 236 17.65 25.31 26.83
C ASP A 236 18.27 24.11 26.09
N LYS A 237 19.58 23.89 26.33
CA LYS A 237 20.34 22.80 25.70
C LYS A 237 19.88 21.42 26.15
N ALA A 238 19.46 21.25 27.41
CA ALA A 238 18.99 19.97 27.92
C ALA A 238 17.65 19.60 27.27
N LEU A 239 16.77 20.59 27.12
CA LEU A 239 15.50 20.45 26.41
C LEU A 239 15.74 20.15 24.91
N LEU A 240 16.64 20.88 24.24
CA LEU A 240 17.01 20.63 22.85
C LEU A 240 17.59 19.23 22.64
N LYS A 241 18.49 18.77 23.53
CA LYS A 241 19.06 17.41 23.52
C LYS A 241 17.97 16.36 23.59
N LYS A 242 17.00 16.53 24.51
CA LYS A 242 15.84 15.65 24.66
C LYS A 242 14.97 15.62 23.40
N HIS A 243 14.66 16.78 22.82
CA HIS A 243 13.83 16.86 21.61
C HIS A 243 14.52 16.28 20.36
N LEU A 244 15.83 16.45 20.20
CA LEU A 244 16.60 15.86 19.10
C LEU A 244 16.71 14.34 19.22
N ALA A 245 17.03 13.84 20.41
CA ALA A 245 17.06 12.39 20.66
C ALA A 245 15.70 11.76 20.34
N ARG A 246 14.61 12.42 20.75
CA ARG A 246 13.24 11.96 20.48
C ARG A 246 12.86 12.05 19.00
N TYR A 247 13.20 13.14 18.31
CA TYR A 247 12.99 13.28 16.87
C TYR A 247 13.64 12.14 16.10
N VAL A 248 14.91 11.86 16.43
CA VAL A 248 15.66 10.82 15.74
C VAL A 248 15.15 9.43 16.11
N ALA A 249 14.91 9.15 17.41
CA ALA A 249 14.33 7.88 17.85
C ALA A 249 13.03 7.59 17.09
N GLY A 250 12.12 8.56 17.04
CA GLY A 250 10.84 8.42 16.34
C GLY A 250 10.94 8.42 14.81
N GLN A 251 12.07 8.82 14.22
CA GLN A 251 12.36 8.61 12.80
C GLN A 251 12.97 7.22 12.52
N THR A 252 13.33 6.49 13.57
CA THR A 252 14.09 5.22 13.51
C THR A 252 13.43 4.04 14.20
N SER A 253 12.24 4.21 14.80
CA SER A 253 11.45 3.12 15.40
C SER A 253 10.04 3.15 14.86
N ASP A 254 9.50 2.01 14.44
CA ASP A 254 8.07 1.87 14.11
C ASP A 254 7.24 1.57 15.36
N PHE A 255 5.95 1.88 15.31
CA PHE A 255 5.03 1.64 16.43
C PHE A 255 3.81 0.82 16.01
N PHE A 256 3.12 0.29 17.01
CA PHE A 256 1.95 -0.55 16.83
C PHE A 256 0.72 0.10 17.46
N VAL A 257 -0.38 0.08 16.73
CA VAL A 257 -1.69 0.36 17.29
C VAL A 257 -2.36 -0.97 17.62
N HIS A 258 -2.79 -1.18 18.86
CA HIS A 258 -3.35 -2.44 19.36
C HIS A 258 -4.89 -2.36 19.51
N PRO A 259 -5.69 -2.81 18.53
CA PRO A 259 -7.16 -2.67 18.51
C PRO A 259 -7.91 -3.40 19.64
N GLN A 260 -7.22 -4.24 20.40
CA GLN A 260 -7.78 -5.00 21.53
C GLN A 260 -6.98 -4.82 22.84
N LEU A 261 -6.32 -3.68 23.02
CA LEU A 261 -5.39 -3.45 24.13
C LEU A 261 -6.02 -3.75 25.49
N GLY A 262 -7.28 -3.31 25.69
CA GLY A 262 -8.00 -3.53 26.94
C GLY A 262 -8.20 -5.00 27.28
N LYS A 263 -8.60 -5.82 26.29
CA LYS A 263 -8.75 -7.27 26.48
C LYS A 263 -7.42 -7.94 26.81
N PHE A 264 -6.37 -7.55 26.09
CA PHE A 264 -5.02 -8.05 26.29
C PHE A 264 -4.51 -7.76 27.70
N LEU A 265 -4.43 -6.49 28.10
CA LEU A 265 -3.92 -6.11 29.41
C LEU A 265 -4.80 -6.63 30.56
N ALA A 266 -6.12 -6.70 30.39
CA ALA A 266 -7.01 -7.26 31.42
C ALA A 266 -6.75 -8.76 31.64
N GLY A 267 -6.55 -9.52 30.56
CA GLY A 267 -6.19 -10.94 30.65
C GLY A 267 -4.82 -11.16 31.31
N GLU A 268 -3.84 -10.33 30.94
CA GLU A 268 -2.51 -10.38 31.54
C GLU A 268 -2.51 -9.92 33.01
N LEU A 269 -3.35 -8.95 33.38
CA LEU A 269 -3.51 -8.52 34.77
C LEU A 269 -4.11 -9.64 35.63
N ASP A 270 -5.15 -10.32 35.13
CA ASP A 270 -5.75 -11.46 35.84
C ASP A 270 -4.72 -12.58 36.06
N TRP A 271 -3.90 -12.89 35.05
CA TRP A 271 -2.81 -13.86 35.17
C TRP A 271 -1.73 -13.40 36.16
N TYR A 272 -1.30 -12.15 36.09
CA TYR A 272 -0.33 -11.55 37.00
C TYR A 272 -0.80 -11.65 38.46
N LEU A 273 -2.05 -11.25 38.72
CA LEU A 273 -2.65 -11.30 40.05
C LEU A 273 -2.73 -12.75 40.57
N LYS A 274 -3.11 -13.71 39.73
CA LYS A 274 -3.15 -15.13 40.10
C LYS A 274 -1.79 -15.66 40.55
N ASN A 275 -0.69 -15.20 39.96
CA ASN A 275 0.66 -15.68 40.26
C ASN A 275 1.37 -14.93 41.38
N GLU A 276 1.17 -13.62 41.49
CA GLU A 276 1.84 -12.84 42.54
C GLU A 276 1.13 -12.90 43.89
N PHE A 277 -0.17 -13.22 43.90
CA PHE A 277 -0.97 -13.38 45.11
C PHE A 277 -1.31 -14.85 45.44
N VAL A 278 -0.57 -15.84 44.91
CA VAL A 278 -0.80 -17.29 45.13
C VAL A 278 -0.85 -17.66 46.62
N GLU A 279 0.01 -17.05 47.44
CA GLU A 279 0.12 -17.33 48.88
C GLU A 279 -1.13 -16.97 49.69
N ILE A 280 -2.14 -16.32 49.07
CA ILE A 280 -3.46 -16.09 49.69
C ILE A 280 -4.16 -17.41 50.01
N TRP A 281 -3.97 -18.44 49.17
CA TRP A 281 -4.72 -19.70 49.29
C TRP A 281 -4.24 -20.60 50.45
N ASP A 282 -3.00 -20.40 50.91
CA ASP A 282 -2.37 -21.19 51.98
C ASP A 282 -2.50 -20.54 53.38
N ARG A 283 -3.14 -19.37 53.48
CA ARG A 283 -3.29 -18.62 54.76
C ARG A 283 -4.53 -19.03 55.52
N ALA A 284 -4.42 -19.07 56.85
CA ALA A 284 -5.53 -19.33 57.76
C ALA A 284 -6.64 -18.25 57.62
N GLU A 285 -7.90 -18.68 57.74
CA GLU A 285 -9.07 -17.79 57.64
C GLU A 285 -9.07 -16.71 58.75
N GLY A 286 -9.45 -15.48 58.39
CA GLY A 286 -9.52 -14.34 59.32
C GLY A 286 -9.25 -12.97 58.66
N ASP A 287 -9.20 -11.91 59.47
CA ASP A 287 -9.02 -10.53 59.01
C ASP A 287 -7.75 -10.32 58.17
N ALA A 288 -6.66 -11.04 58.47
CA ALA A 288 -5.41 -10.95 57.71
C ALA A 288 -5.55 -11.50 56.29
N LEU A 289 -6.27 -12.61 56.10
CA LEU A 289 -6.58 -13.17 54.79
C LEU A 289 -7.55 -12.26 54.02
N ALA A 290 -8.57 -11.74 54.68
CA ALA A 290 -9.52 -10.79 54.09
C ALA A 290 -8.82 -9.49 53.64
N ARG A 291 -7.84 -9.00 54.42
CA ARG A 291 -7.05 -7.83 54.07
C ARG A 291 -6.15 -8.06 52.86
N GLU A 292 -5.48 -9.21 52.74
CA GLU A 292 -4.68 -9.54 51.54
C GLU A 292 -5.54 -9.73 50.28
N ARG A 293 -6.70 -10.40 50.40
CA ARG A 293 -7.70 -10.46 49.30
C ARG A 293 -8.17 -9.06 48.90
N GLY A 294 -8.35 -8.19 49.89
CA GLY A 294 -8.63 -6.77 49.69
C GLY A 294 -7.55 -6.06 48.87
N LYS A 295 -6.27 -6.27 49.18
CA LYS A 295 -5.14 -5.68 48.42
C LYS A 295 -5.12 -6.15 46.97
N LEU A 296 -5.38 -7.45 46.73
CA LEU A 296 -5.54 -7.99 45.37
C LEU A 296 -6.68 -7.26 44.64
N ALA A 297 -7.85 -7.12 45.28
CA ALA A 297 -8.98 -6.40 44.69
C ALA A 297 -8.61 -4.94 44.37
N VAL A 298 -7.89 -4.25 45.27
CA VAL A 298 -7.42 -2.88 45.03
C VAL A 298 -6.49 -2.79 43.82
N VAL A 299 -5.52 -3.71 43.67
CA VAL A 299 -4.64 -3.74 42.48
C VAL A 299 -5.45 -4.04 41.22
N ARG A 300 -6.41 -4.98 41.29
CA ARG A 300 -7.28 -5.33 40.17
C ARG A 300 -8.15 -4.15 39.71
N ASP A 301 -8.76 -3.45 40.65
CA ASP A 301 -9.69 -2.36 40.36
C ASP A 301 -8.95 -1.15 39.81
N ILE A 302 -7.83 -0.76 40.44
CA ILE A 302 -7.01 0.36 39.96
C ILE A 302 -6.34 0.01 38.63
N GLY A 303 -5.76 -1.19 38.52
CA GLY A 303 -5.15 -1.68 37.29
C GLY A 303 -6.16 -1.72 36.15
N GLY A 304 -7.37 -2.23 36.41
CA GLY A 304 -8.47 -2.25 35.46
C GLY A 304 -8.91 -0.86 35.02
N ALA A 305 -8.99 0.11 35.92
CA ALA A 305 -9.32 1.49 35.58
C ALA A 305 -8.26 2.14 34.67
N ILE A 306 -6.96 1.91 34.95
CA ILE A 306 -5.85 2.41 34.12
C ILE A 306 -5.86 1.72 32.76
N ILE A 307 -6.08 0.39 32.72
CA ILE A 307 -6.21 -0.37 31.46
C ILE A 307 -7.36 0.17 30.62
N ALA A 308 -8.53 0.43 31.22
CA ALA A 308 -9.68 0.97 30.49
C ALA A 308 -9.38 2.33 29.87
N PHE A 309 -8.63 3.19 30.57
CA PHE A 309 -8.18 4.47 30.05
C PHE A 309 -7.22 4.32 28.87
N LEU A 310 -6.18 3.51 29.01
CA LEU A 310 -5.20 3.26 27.94
C LEU A 310 -5.86 2.61 26.71
N ALA A 311 -6.74 1.64 26.94
CA ALA A 311 -7.51 0.98 25.88
C ALA A 311 -8.40 1.97 25.12
N ALA A 312 -9.01 2.95 25.80
CA ALA A 312 -9.85 3.94 25.14
C ALA A 312 -9.04 4.84 24.19
N ILE A 313 -7.81 5.22 24.55
CA ILE A 313 -6.89 5.95 23.66
C ILE A 313 -6.57 5.09 22.44
N GLU A 314 -6.24 3.83 22.68
CA GLU A 314 -5.85 2.89 21.63
C GLU A 314 -7.00 2.54 20.68
N ASP A 315 -8.23 2.45 21.19
CA ASP A 315 -9.43 2.22 20.39
C ASP A 315 -9.70 3.39 19.42
N VAL A 316 -9.41 4.63 19.81
CA VAL A 316 -9.50 5.79 18.89
C VAL A 316 -8.43 5.70 17.80
N GLN A 317 -7.18 5.40 18.18
CA GLN A 317 -6.11 5.20 17.22
C GLN A 317 -6.47 4.09 16.22
N ALA A 318 -6.96 2.95 16.70
CA ALA A 318 -7.38 1.82 15.88
C ALA A 318 -8.56 2.18 14.96
N GLN A 319 -9.56 2.92 15.47
CA GLN A 319 -10.69 3.38 14.66
C GLN A 319 -10.23 4.29 13.52
N LEU A 320 -9.33 5.25 13.79
CA LEU A 320 -8.82 6.17 12.77
C LEU A 320 -7.91 5.45 11.76
N PHE A 321 -7.13 4.46 12.22
CA PHE A 321 -6.31 3.62 11.35
C PHE A 321 -7.17 2.75 10.42
N GLU A 322 -8.19 2.09 10.96
CA GLU A 322 -9.09 1.19 10.21
C GLU A 322 -10.14 1.92 9.35
N LYS A 323 -10.38 3.21 9.62
CA LYS A 323 -11.29 4.07 8.86
C LYS A 323 -10.90 4.09 7.39
N ARG A 324 -11.88 3.94 6.50
CA ARG A 324 -11.66 4.16 5.06
C ARG A 324 -11.41 5.63 4.78
N LYS A 325 -10.44 5.91 3.92
CA LYS A 325 -9.82 7.23 3.78
C LYS A 325 -10.54 8.12 2.79
N PHE A 326 -10.50 9.43 3.06
CA PHE A 326 -10.87 10.42 2.05
C PHE A 326 -9.89 10.39 0.88
N VAL A 327 -10.39 10.66 -0.33
CA VAL A 327 -9.55 10.99 -1.48
C VAL A 327 -9.19 12.47 -1.37
N LEU A 328 -7.91 12.79 -1.22
CA LEU A 328 -7.42 14.18 -1.16
C LEU A 328 -7.23 14.77 -2.55
N ALA A 329 -6.86 13.94 -3.53
CA ALA A 329 -6.74 14.32 -4.93
C ALA A 329 -7.11 13.13 -5.83
N SER A 330 -7.89 13.41 -6.88
CA SER A 330 -8.13 12.48 -7.99
C SER A 330 -7.74 13.16 -9.31
N ASP A 331 -6.55 12.82 -9.78
CA ASP A 331 -5.96 13.26 -11.03
C ASP A 331 -6.02 12.15 -12.09
N TRP A 332 -5.74 12.53 -13.33
CA TRP A 332 -5.76 11.64 -14.49
C TRP A 332 -4.55 11.91 -15.38
N LEU A 333 -3.94 10.83 -15.85
CA LEU A 333 -3.05 10.81 -16.99
C LEU A 333 -3.88 10.43 -18.22
N ALA A 334 -3.95 11.32 -19.21
CA ALA A 334 -4.68 11.12 -20.44
C ALA A 334 -3.74 11.19 -21.63
N ARG A 335 -3.57 10.06 -22.33
CA ARG A 335 -2.71 9.98 -23.50
C ARG A 335 -3.30 10.84 -24.62
N VAL A 336 -2.55 11.84 -25.11
CA VAL A 336 -3.04 12.83 -26.09
C VAL A 336 -3.60 12.18 -27.34
N SER A 337 -2.86 11.26 -27.94
CA SER A 337 -3.31 10.49 -29.13
C SER A 337 -4.58 9.65 -28.93
N ALA A 338 -5.05 9.43 -27.70
CA ALA A 338 -6.28 8.70 -27.41
C ALA A 338 -7.51 9.60 -27.33
N LEU A 339 -7.32 10.93 -27.30
CA LEU A 339 -8.43 11.87 -27.27
C LEU A 339 -9.19 11.82 -28.61
N PRO A 340 -10.53 11.75 -28.60
CA PRO A 340 -11.31 11.71 -29.84
C PRO A 340 -11.10 12.93 -30.72
N GLN A 341 -11.19 12.75 -32.03
CA GLN A 341 -11.07 13.87 -32.98
C GLN A 341 -12.26 14.82 -32.84
N GLY A 342 -12.00 16.10 -32.59
CA GLY A 342 -13.05 17.10 -32.46
C GLY A 342 -12.58 18.40 -31.82
N LYS A 343 -13.44 19.44 -31.90
CA LYS A 343 -13.14 20.78 -31.37
C LYS A 343 -12.88 20.78 -29.86
N ALA A 344 -13.60 19.95 -29.09
CA ALA A 344 -13.45 19.86 -27.64
C ALA A 344 -12.07 19.30 -27.24
N ALA A 345 -11.67 18.17 -27.82
CA ALA A 345 -10.34 17.59 -27.61
C ALA A 345 -9.22 18.54 -28.07
N GLN A 346 -9.39 19.20 -29.22
CA GLN A 346 -8.40 20.18 -29.70
C GLN A 346 -8.22 21.36 -28.74
N ALA A 347 -9.30 21.83 -28.11
CA ALA A 347 -9.22 22.89 -27.10
C ALA A 347 -8.47 22.42 -25.85
N ILE A 348 -8.71 21.20 -25.37
CA ILE A 348 -7.97 20.57 -24.26
C ILE A 348 -6.48 20.48 -24.57
N ILE A 349 -6.13 19.99 -25.77
CA ILE A 349 -4.72 19.86 -26.20
C ILE A 349 -4.05 21.25 -26.27
N HIS A 350 -4.73 22.25 -26.83
CA HIS A 350 -4.18 23.61 -26.94
C HIS A 350 -3.92 24.23 -25.56
N GLU A 351 -4.88 24.09 -24.63
CA GLU A 351 -4.73 24.54 -23.25
C GLU A 351 -3.60 23.81 -22.52
N ALA A 352 -3.45 22.50 -22.74
CA ALA A 352 -2.35 21.73 -22.18
C ALA A 352 -0.98 22.15 -22.72
N CYS A 353 -0.86 22.42 -24.02
CA CYS A 353 0.35 22.97 -24.61
C CYS A 353 0.71 24.35 -24.05
N ALA A 354 -0.30 25.17 -23.72
CA ALA A 354 -0.10 26.50 -23.17
C ALA A 354 0.25 26.52 -21.67
N ASN A 355 0.02 25.41 -20.96
CA ASN A 355 0.32 25.29 -19.54
C ASN A 355 1.82 25.00 -19.30
N ALA A 356 2.51 25.93 -18.64
CA ALA A 356 3.95 25.82 -18.42
C ALA A 356 4.35 24.66 -17.50
N GLU A 357 3.54 24.32 -16.50
CA GLU A 357 3.81 23.22 -15.57
C GLU A 357 3.67 21.86 -16.28
N GLN A 358 2.63 21.70 -17.10
CA GLN A 358 2.46 20.52 -17.94
C GLN A 358 3.61 20.35 -18.94
N VAL A 359 4.00 21.42 -19.63
CA VAL A 359 5.12 21.37 -20.60
C VAL A 359 6.43 21.04 -19.89
N ASN A 360 6.66 21.58 -18.69
CA ASN A 360 7.84 21.26 -17.88
C ASN A 360 7.86 19.81 -17.42
N GLU A 361 6.71 19.23 -17.07
CA GLU A 361 6.60 17.80 -16.74
C GLU A 361 6.94 16.92 -17.97
N TRP A 362 6.44 17.27 -19.17
CA TRP A 362 6.82 16.58 -20.41
C TRP A 362 8.32 16.66 -20.69
N LEU A 363 8.92 17.85 -20.54
CA LEU A 363 10.36 18.03 -20.71
C LEU A 363 11.14 17.19 -19.70
N ALA A 364 10.72 17.15 -18.44
CA ALA A 364 11.35 16.32 -17.42
C ALA A 364 11.27 14.82 -17.78
N TRP A 365 10.12 14.34 -18.27
CA TRP A 365 10.00 12.95 -18.73
C TRP A 365 10.89 12.65 -19.94
N LEU A 366 11.12 13.62 -20.82
CA LEU A 366 12.01 13.50 -21.98
C LEU A 366 13.50 13.72 -21.65
N GLY A 367 13.84 13.95 -20.37
CA GLY A 367 15.21 14.22 -19.94
C GLY A 367 15.75 15.59 -20.40
N GLU A 368 14.85 16.54 -20.65
CA GLU A 368 15.15 17.90 -21.08
C GLU A 368 15.05 18.90 -19.91
N LYS A 369 15.72 20.05 -20.04
CA LYS A 369 15.68 21.11 -19.03
C LYS A 369 14.31 21.83 -19.04
N PRO A 370 13.78 22.22 -17.87
CA PRO A 370 12.53 22.95 -17.80
C PRO A 370 12.66 24.34 -18.43
N LEU A 371 11.55 24.82 -18.98
CA LEU A 371 11.40 26.23 -19.34
C LEU A 371 11.25 27.06 -18.06
N GLY A 372 11.92 28.21 -17.98
CA GLY A 372 11.61 29.20 -16.95
C GLY A 372 10.16 29.70 -17.06
N LYS A 373 9.68 30.47 -16.07
CA LYS A 373 8.32 31.07 -16.07
C LYS A 373 8.16 32.02 -17.28
N SER A 374 7.71 31.53 -18.44
CA SER A 374 7.72 32.27 -19.71
C SER A 374 6.61 31.83 -20.68
N ALA A 375 6.13 32.79 -21.48
CA ALA A 375 5.14 32.65 -22.56
C ALA A 375 5.53 31.69 -23.72
N ALA A 376 6.70 31.04 -23.66
CA ALA A 376 7.17 30.08 -24.66
C ALA A 376 6.54 28.68 -24.56
N ALA A 377 5.73 28.41 -23.52
CA ALA A 377 5.13 27.10 -23.27
C ALA A 377 4.29 26.59 -24.46
N ALA A 378 3.35 27.40 -24.98
CA ALA A 378 2.45 27.00 -26.06
C ALA A 378 3.18 26.47 -27.31
N LYS A 379 4.21 27.20 -27.76
CA LYS A 379 5.02 26.80 -28.91
C LYS A 379 5.82 25.53 -28.61
N ARG A 380 6.43 25.43 -27.43
CA ARG A 380 7.22 24.26 -27.06
C ARG A 380 6.34 23.02 -26.88
N GLY A 381 5.21 23.14 -26.19
CA GLY A 381 4.24 22.06 -26.02
C GLY A 381 3.76 21.51 -27.36
N ALA A 382 3.38 22.39 -28.30
CA ALA A 382 3.00 21.96 -29.65
C ALA A 382 4.13 21.23 -30.39
N GLN A 383 5.38 21.69 -30.26
CA GLN A 383 6.54 21.00 -30.84
C GLN A 383 6.77 19.63 -30.20
N LEU A 384 6.61 19.52 -28.88
CA LEU A 384 6.75 18.25 -28.17
C LEU A 384 5.70 17.24 -28.63
N LEU A 385 4.43 17.63 -28.72
CA LEU A 385 3.37 16.71 -29.18
C LEU A 385 3.49 16.34 -30.65
N ALA A 386 4.03 17.23 -31.50
CA ALA A 386 4.32 16.90 -32.89
C ALA A 386 5.41 15.82 -33.01
N ALA A 387 6.38 15.79 -32.10
CA ALA A 387 7.43 14.77 -32.04
C ALA A 387 7.00 13.52 -31.25
N TRP A 388 6.18 13.71 -30.22
CA TRP A 388 5.80 12.69 -29.23
C TRP A 388 4.28 12.74 -28.98
N PRO A 389 3.45 12.27 -29.93
CA PRO A 389 1.98 12.42 -29.89
C PRO A 389 1.31 11.60 -28.78
N HIS A 390 2.04 10.68 -28.16
CA HIS A 390 1.55 9.77 -27.12
C HIS A 390 1.86 10.24 -25.69
N LEU A 391 2.42 11.45 -25.51
CA LEU A 391 2.59 12.05 -24.18
C LEU A 391 1.23 12.16 -23.46
N CYS A 392 1.26 12.06 -22.13
CA CYS A 392 0.06 12.13 -21.29
C CYS A 392 -0.14 13.54 -20.75
N ILE A 393 -1.36 14.08 -20.87
CA ILE A 393 -1.80 15.24 -20.09
C ILE A 393 -2.06 14.77 -18.66
N HIS A 394 -1.51 15.46 -17.68
CA HIS A 394 -1.70 15.22 -16.26
C HIS A 394 -2.57 16.31 -15.66
N THR A 395 -3.77 15.95 -15.18
CA THR A 395 -4.74 16.95 -14.69
C THR A 395 -4.29 17.69 -13.43
N ARG A 396 -3.24 17.23 -12.71
CA ARG A 396 -2.72 17.89 -11.51
C ARG A 396 -2.28 19.34 -11.73
N HIS A 397 -1.96 19.70 -12.97
CA HIS A 397 -1.51 21.05 -13.37
C HIS A 397 -2.66 21.97 -13.78
N PHE A 398 -3.91 21.51 -13.65
CA PHE A 398 -5.10 22.21 -14.10
C PHE A 398 -6.18 22.24 -13.00
N ASP A 399 -7.18 23.09 -13.19
CA ASP A 399 -8.34 23.14 -12.31
C ASP A 399 -9.31 21.97 -12.56
N ALA A 400 -10.30 21.86 -11.68
CA ALA A 400 -11.32 20.82 -11.79
C ALA A 400 -12.19 20.95 -13.06
N ALA A 401 -12.39 22.16 -13.58
CA ALA A 401 -13.19 22.37 -14.80
C ALA A 401 -12.48 21.81 -16.03
N PHE A 402 -11.16 21.98 -16.13
CA PHE A 402 -10.35 21.29 -17.13
C PHE A 402 -10.44 19.77 -16.99
N LYS A 403 -10.28 19.23 -15.76
CA LYS A 403 -10.40 17.80 -15.48
C LYS A 403 -11.72 17.24 -16.01
N TYR A 404 -12.85 17.86 -15.70
CA TYR A 404 -14.16 17.36 -16.14
C TYR A 404 -14.40 17.53 -17.64
N ARG A 405 -13.90 18.61 -18.28
CA ARG A 405 -13.92 18.72 -19.76
C ARG A 405 -13.11 17.61 -20.42
N LEU A 406 -11.94 17.29 -19.87
CA LEU A 406 -11.09 16.21 -20.35
C LEU A 406 -11.76 14.85 -20.23
N LEU A 407 -12.38 14.54 -19.08
CA LEU A 407 -13.10 13.28 -18.92
C LEU A 407 -14.35 13.22 -19.81
N ALA A 408 -15.00 14.36 -20.01
CA ALA A 408 -16.23 14.45 -20.80
C ALA A 408 -16.05 14.13 -22.29
N VAL A 409 -14.83 14.18 -22.84
CA VAL A 409 -14.59 13.79 -24.24
C VAL A 409 -14.61 12.28 -24.46
N PHE A 410 -14.52 11.46 -23.41
CA PHE A 410 -14.59 10.01 -23.52
C PHE A 410 -16.04 9.54 -23.38
N ASP A 411 -16.48 8.63 -24.25
CA ASP A 411 -17.83 8.05 -24.21
C ASP A 411 -18.01 7.05 -23.05
N ASP A 412 -16.93 6.33 -22.71
CA ASP A 412 -16.88 5.38 -21.60
C ASP A 412 -15.53 5.49 -20.88
N ILE A 413 -15.52 6.29 -19.80
CA ILE A 413 -14.33 6.55 -18.98
C ILE A 413 -13.82 5.24 -18.37
N GLU A 414 -14.69 4.36 -17.87
CA GLU A 414 -14.30 3.08 -17.30
C GLU A 414 -13.61 2.22 -18.35
N ALA A 415 -14.14 2.11 -19.57
CA ALA A 415 -13.51 1.35 -20.65
C ALA A 415 -12.17 1.95 -21.10
N ALA A 416 -12.06 3.28 -21.16
CA ALA A 416 -10.82 3.99 -21.52
C ALA A 416 -9.73 3.90 -20.42
N THR A 417 -10.12 3.63 -19.17
CA THR A 417 -9.21 3.52 -18.04
C THR A 417 -8.49 2.19 -18.03
N GLY A 418 -7.18 2.22 -18.29
CA GLY A 418 -6.29 1.05 -18.26
C GLY A 418 -5.62 0.81 -16.90
N GLY A 419 -5.68 1.77 -15.97
CA GLY A 419 -5.20 1.52 -14.62
C GLY A 419 -5.43 2.65 -13.61
N THR A 420 -5.12 2.35 -12.36
CA THR A 420 -5.25 3.26 -11.21
C THR A 420 -3.95 3.22 -10.39
N LEU A 421 -3.36 4.39 -10.14
CA LEU A 421 -2.20 4.58 -9.27
C LEU A 421 -2.68 5.23 -7.98
N ILE A 422 -2.24 4.74 -6.83
CA ILE A 422 -2.73 5.17 -5.53
C ILE A 422 -1.54 5.49 -4.63
N HIS A 423 -1.42 6.75 -4.25
CA HIS A 423 -0.46 7.22 -3.25
C HIS A 423 -1.11 7.13 -1.87
N SER A 424 -0.78 6.09 -1.12
CA SER A 424 -1.33 5.82 0.21
C SER A 424 -0.60 4.66 0.88
N GLU A 425 -0.64 4.63 2.21
CA GLU A 425 -0.34 3.43 3.00
C GLU A 425 -1.25 2.28 2.53
N ASN A 426 -0.65 1.12 2.28
CA ASN A 426 -1.31 0.05 1.53
C ASN A 426 -2.43 -0.65 2.30
N TYR A 427 -2.39 -0.75 3.63
CA TYR A 427 -3.53 -1.23 4.39
C TYR A 427 -4.75 -0.28 4.22
N ALA A 428 -4.56 1.01 4.41
CA ALA A 428 -5.60 2.02 4.26
C ALA A 428 -6.17 2.07 2.82
N ALA A 429 -5.31 1.93 1.81
CA ALA A 429 -5.73 1.82 0.42
C ALA A 429 -6.60 0.59 0.16
N LEU A 430 -6.16 -0.60 0.58
CA LEU A 430 -6.91 -1.84 0.38
C LEU A 430 -8.31 -1.77 1.03
N ARG A 431 -8.40 -1.21 2.23
CA ARG A 431 -9.68 -0.97 2.93
C ARG A 431 -10.59 -0.03 2.15
N THR A 432 -10.03 1.07 1.64
CA THR A 432 -10.78 2.10 0.90
C THR A 432 -11.26 1.59 -0.47
N LEU A 433 -10.47 0.75 -1.13
CA LEU A 433 -10.79 0.17 -2.44
C LEU A 433 -11.79 -0.97 -2.39
N GLU A 434 -12.06 -1.52 -1.21
CA GLU A 434 -12.83 -2.75 -1.03
C GLU A 434 -14.12 -2.75 -1.85
N TYR A 435 -14.98 -1.73 -1.75
CA TYR A 435 -16.26 -1.75 -2.47
C TYR A 435 -16.13 -1.59 -3.98
N ALA A 436 -15.19 -0.77 -4.44
CA ALA A 436 -14.95 -0.55 -5.86
C ALA A 436 -14.33 -1.78 -6.55
N TYR A 437 -13.53 -2.58 -5.81
CA TYR A 437 -12.75 -3.68 -6.37
C TYR A 437 -13.10 -5.06 -5.77
N LYS A 438 -14.13 -5.17 -4.94
CA LYS A 438 -14.59 -6.43 -4.35
C LYS A 438 -14.78 -7.48 -5.44
N GLN A 439 -14.11 -8.62 -5.31
CA GLN A 439 -14.19 -9.74 -6.26
C GLN A 439 -13.95 -9.32 -7.73
N ARG A 440 -13.05 -8.35 -7.98
CA ARG A 440 -12.76 -7.82 -9.32
C ARG A 440 -11.33 -8.12 -9.79
N VAL A 441 -10.43 -8.46 -8.87
CA VAL A 441 -9.01 -8.68 -9.16
C VAL A 441 -8.74 -10.16 -9.42
N LYS A 442 -8.07 -10.46 -10.54
CA LYS A 442 -7.79 -11.84 -11.00
C LYS A 442 -6.38 -12.30 -10.65
N CYS A 443 -5.42 -11.38 -10.66
CA CYS A 443 -4.05 -11.65 -10.30
C CYS A 443 -3.55 -10.57 -9.35
N ILE A 444 -2.94 -10.96 -8.24
CA ILE A 444 -2.24 -10.05 -7.35
C ILE A 444 -0.78 -10.45 -7.31
N TYR A 445 0.11 -9.51 -7.56
CA TYR A 445 1.54 -9.68 -7.34
C TYR A 445 1.97 -8.73 -6.22
N ILE A 446 2.76 -9.22 -5.28
CA ILE A 446 3.38 -8.38 -4.25
C ILE A 446 4.86 -8.67 -4.11
N ASP A 447 5.61 -7.60 -3.89
CA ASP A 447 7.04 -7.63 -3.55
C ASP A 447 7.26 -6.95 -2.18
N PRO A 448 6.82 -7.60 -1.08
CA PRO A 448 6.99 -7.04 0.26
C PRO A 448 8.49 -6.91 0.62
N PRO A 449 8.85 -6.09 1.63
CA PRO A 449 10.24 -6.03 2.09
C PRO A 449 10.73 -7.42 2.54
N TYR A 450 11.94 -7.82 2.14
CA TYR A 450 12.45 -9.19 2.42
C TYR A 450 13.03 -9.37 3.83
N ASN A 451 13.19 -8.27 4.56
CA ASN A 451 13.71 -8.27 5.92
C ASN A 451 15.16 -8.80 6.03
N THR A 452 16.03 -8.43 5.08
CA THR A 452 17.42 -8.93 5.02
C THR A 452 18.34 -8.37 6.12
N GLY A 453 17.84 -7.45 6.96
CA GLY A 453 18.63 -6.68 7.93
C GLY A 453 19.51 -5.58 7.31
N LYS A 454 19.52 -5.45 5.97
CA LYS A 454 20.19 -4.38 5.21
C LYS A 454 19.22 -3.51 4.42
N ASP A 455 17.94 -3.83 4.50
CA ASP A 455 16.85 -3.06 3.91
C ASP A 455 16.45 -1.97 4.91
N ASP A 456 15.94 -0.83 4.44
CA ASP A 456 15.49 0.27 5.31
C ASP A 456 14.18 -0.06 6.08
N PHE A 457 13.93 -1.35 6.37
CA PHE A 457 12.79 -1.82 7.16
C PHE A 457 13.14 -1.70 8.65
N LEU A 458 12.43 -0.83 9.36
CA LEU A 458 12.60 -0.64 10.79
C LEU A 458 11.78 -1.71 11.54
N TYR A 459 12.23 -2.08 12.74
CA TYR A 459 11.54 -3.06 13.57
C TYR A 459 11.57 -2.66 15.04
N ASN A 460 10.56 -3.12 15.77
CA ASN A 460 10.51 -2.97 17.22
C ASN A 460 11.30 -4.12 17.86
N ASP A 461 12.32 -3.80 18.66
CA ASP A 461 13.19 -4.78 19.33
C ASP A 461 12.43 -5.73 20.28
N ALA A 462 11.35 -5.25 20.89
CA ALA A 462 10.54 -6.01 21.83
C ALA A 462 9.70 -7.11 21.16
N ILE A 463 9.28 -6.85 19.92
CA ILE A 463 8.53 -7.78 19.05
C ILE A 463 9.52 -8.62 18.21
N GLY A 464 10.70 -8.06 17.95
CA GLY A 464 11.72 -8.61 17.09
C GLY A 464 11.45 -8.36 15.61
N GLN A 465 12.52 -8.53 14.83
CA GLN A 465 12.56 -8.28 13.39
C GLN A 465 11.45 -9.03 12.62
N HIS A 466 11.26 -10.32 12.92
CA HIS A 466 10.31 -11.18 12.23
C HIS A 466 8.85 -10.97 12.66
N GLY A 467 8.62 -10.70 13.95
CA GLY A 467 7.27 -10.45 14.48
C GLY A 467 6.69 -9.12 13.95
N THR A 468 7.56 -8.10 13.84
CA THR A 468 7.21 -6.79 13.27
C THR A 468 6.77 -6.96 11.81
N TRP A 469 7.59 -7.65 11.02
CA TRP A 469 7.32 -7.93 9.62
C TRP A 469 6.02 -8.71 9.40
N ALA A 470 5.80 -9.78 10.19
CA ALA A 470 4.60 -10.59 10.10
C ALA A 470 3.33 -9.80 10.44
N THR A 471 3.39 -8.95 11.47
CA THR A 471 2.25 -8.10 11.87
C THR A 471 1.89 -7.09 10.78
N MET A 472 2.90 -6.46 10.15
CA MET A 472 2.68 -5.58 9.01
C MET A 472 1.94 -6.30 7.87
N LEU A 473 2.39 -7.48 7.46
CA LEU A 473 1.78 -8.19 6.33
C LEU A 473 0.39 -8.75 6.64
N PHE A 474 0.18 -9.28 7.84
CA PHE A 474 -1.04 -10.02 8.16
C PHE A 474 -2.32 -9.20 7.88
N GLY A 475 -2.41 -7.95 8.36
CA GLY A 475 -3.59 -7.10 8.13
C GLY A 475 -3.83 -6.75 6.65
N ARG A 476 -2.77 -6.64 5.85
CA ARG A 476 -2.84 -6.40 4.39
C ARG A 476 -3.32 -7.64 3.65
N LEU A 477 -2.81 -8.82 4.02
CA LEU A 477 -3.22 -10.09 3.45
C LEU A 477 -4.70 -10.37 3.74
N GLN A 478 -5.19 -10.09 4.96
CA GLN A 478 -6.62 -10.21 5.27
C GLN A 478 -7.49 -9.34 4.35
N SER A 479 -7.08 -8.10 4.09
CA SER A 479 -7.81 -7.19 3.18
C SER A 479 -7.73 -7.62 1.72
N THR A 480 -6.65 -8.28 1.32
CA THR A 480 -6.41 -8.78 -0.05
C THR A 480 -7.53 -9.72 -0.51
N ARG A 481 -7.98 -10.63 0.35
CA ARG A 481 -8.99 -11.64 0.01
C ARG A 481 -10.31 -11.05 -0.47
N ALA A 482 -10.71 -9.87 0.04
CA ALA A 482 -11.95 -9.23 -0.36
C ALA A 482 -11.94 -8.77 -1.83
N LEU A 483 -10.77 -8.41 -2.36
CA LEU A 483 -10.59 -7.90 -3.73
C LEU A 483 -10.51 -9.00 -4.78
N MET A 484 -10.01 -10.18 -4.39
CA MET A 484 -9.75 -11.31 -5.29
C MET A 484 -11.03 -12.01 -5.73
N GLN A 485 -11.17 -12.33 -7.02
CA GLN A 485 -12.17 -13.27 -7.51
C GLN A 485 -11.96 -14.68 -6.91
N SER A 486 -12.99 -15.53 -6.87
CA SER A 486 -12.85 -16.87 -6.26
C SER A 486 -11.79 -17.74 -6.94
N ASP A 487 -11.58 -17.55 -8.23
CA ASP A 487 -10.59 -18.24 -9.07
C ASP A 487 -9.34 -17.38 -9.37
N ALA A 488 -9.08 -16.36 -8.56
CA ALA A 488 -7.88 -15.53 -8.64
C ALA A 488 -6.66 -16.16 -7.95
N ALA A 489 -5.47 -15.65 -8.26
CA ALA A 489 -4.22 -16.05 -7.61
C ALA A 489 -3.41 -14.86 -7.10
N LEU A 490 -2.69 -15.11 -6.00
CA LEU A 490 -1.70 -14.24 -5.40
C LEU A 490 -0.30 -14.84 -5.64
N PHE A 491 0.62 -13.98 -6.08
CA PHE A 491 2.04 -14.24 -6.18
C PHE A 491 2.78 -13.31 -5.23
N ALA A 492 3.57 -13.85 -4.31
CA ALA A 492 4.31 -13.06 -3.34
C ALA A 492 5.80 -13.40 -3.43
N SER A 493 6.60 -12.45 -3.91
CA SER A 493 8.06 -12.59 -3.98
C SER A 493 8.67 -12.47 -2.60
N ILE A 494 9.65 -13.32 -2.31
CA ILE A 494 10.36 -13.34 -1.03
C ILE A 494 11.73 -14.01 -1.20
N ASP A 495 12.67 -13.72 -0.30
CA ASP A 495 13.90 -14.49 -0.19
C ASP A 495 13.84 -15.50 0.96
N HIS A 496 14.96 -16.18 1.21
CA HIS A 496 15.07 -17.19 2.24
C HIS A 496 14.84 -16.68 3.69
N ASN A 497 14.92 -15.38 3.96
CA ASN A 497 14.85 -14.85 5.33
C ASN A 497 13.44 -15.02 5.93
N GLU A 498 12.40 -14.77 5.12
CA GLU A 498 11.01 -14.78 5.58
C GLU A 498 10.11 -15.77 4.83
N ARG A 499 10.64 -16.57 3.90
CA ARG A 499 9.85 -17.53 3.10
C ARG A 499 8.91 -18.40 3.95
N GLU A 500 9.43 -19.04 4.99
CA GLU A 500 8.64 -19.93 5.85
C GLU A 500 7.54 -19.18 6.61
N ARG A 501 7.81 -17.94 7.04
CA ARG A 501 6.82 -17.11 7.74
C ARG A 501 5.76 -16.59 6.78
N LEU A 502 6.15 -16.22 5.56
CA LEU A 502 5.22 -15.83 4.51
C LEU A 502 4.25 -16.97 4.19
N ASP A 503 4.75 -18.17 3.92
CA ASP A 503 3.92 -19.34 3.61
C ASP A 503 2.93 -19.64 4.76
N TYR A 504 3.38 -19.51 6.01
CA TYR A 504 2.50 -19.64 7.17
C TYR A 504 1.40 -18.57 7.21
N LEU A 505 1.74 -17.30 7.03
CA LEU A 505 0.76 -16.20 7.02
C LEU A 505 -0.25 -16.36 5.88
N LEU A 506 0.21 -16.78 4.70
CA LEU A 506 -0.64 -17.05 3.55
C LEU A 506 -1.56 -18.24 3.81
N SER A 507 -1.06 -19.33 4.39
CA SER A 507 -1.86 -20.48 4.81
C SER A 507 -2.94 -20.11 5.83
N GLU A 508 -2.65 -19.23 6.79
CA GLU A 508 -3.63 -18.75 7.77
C GLU A 508 -4.74 -17.91 7.11
N VAL A 509 -4.39 -17.02 6.17
CA VAL A 509 -5.34 -16.08 5.55
C VAL A 509 -6.16 -16.73 4.43
N PHE A 510 -5.51 -17.54 3.60
CA PHE A 510 -6.08 -18.12 2.39
C PHE A 510 -6.50 -19.58 2.56
N ASP A 511 -6.24 -20.22 3.71
CA ASP A 511 -6.31 -21.67 3.91
C ASP A 511 -5.18 -22.40 3.18
N ALA A 512 -4.44 -23.26 3.89
CA ALA A 512 -3.40 -24.13 3.33
C ALA A 512 -3.93 -25.00 2.17
N ALA A 513 -5.23 -25.34 2.19
CA ALA A 513 -5.87 -26.06 1.09
C ALA A 513 -5.86 -25.29 -0.24
N ASN A 514 -5.63 -23.97 -0.23
CA ASN A 514 -5.59 -23.12 -1.43
C ASN A 514 -4.17 -22.79 -1.91
N ARG A 515 -3.13 -23.34 -1.26
CA ARG A 515 -1.74 -23.24 -1.73
C ARG A 515 -1.60 -23.86 -3.12
N LEU A 516 -1.09 -23.10 -4.08
CA LEU A 516 -0.91 -23.52 -5.48
C LEU A 516 0.49 -24.09 -5.70
N GLY A 517 1.49 -23.55 -5.01
CA GLY A 517 2.88 -24.01 -5.09
C GLY A 517 3.86 -22.90 -4.72
N GLU A 518 5.14 -23.17 -4.99
CA GLU A 518 6.26 -22.24 -4.84
C GLU A 518 7.04 -22.23 -6.15
N ILE A 519 7.43 -21.04 -6.61
CA ILE A 519 8.33 -20.89 -7.76
C ILE A 519 9.70 -20.47 -7.22
N VAL A 520 10.73 -21.24 -7.54
CA VAL A 520 12.13 -20.87 -7.35
C VAL A 520 12.58 -20.04 -8.54
N TRP A 521 12.94 -18.79 -8.28
CA TRP A 521 13.41 -17.86 -9.30
C TRP A 521 14.93 -17.74 -9.23
N HIS A 522 15.64 -18.42 -10.13
CA HIS A 522 17.07 -18.24 -10.35
C HIS A 522 17.28 -16.90 -11.08
N ASN A 523 17.79 -15.91 -10.33
CA ASN A 523 17.75 -14.51 -10.73
C ASN A 523 19.11 -13.83 -10.80
N VAL A 524 20.15 -14.43 -10.20
CA VAL A 524 21.49 -13.87 -10.18
C VAL A 524 22.52 -14.95 -10.43
N THR A 525 23.74 -14.52 -10.72
CA THR A 525 24.92 -15.39 -10.68
C THR A 525 25.88 -14.80 -9.67
N ASP A 526 26.21 -15.55 -8.63
CA ASP A 526 27.11 -15.12 -7.56
C ASP A 526 28.40 -15.94 -7.58
N ASN A 527 29.49 -15.29 -7.98
CA ASN A 527 30.81 -15.90 -8.06
C ASN A 527 31.64 -15.69 -6.77
N ASN A 528 31.06 -15.09 -5.72
CA ASN A 528 31.77 -14.92 -4.46
C ASN A 528 32.00 -16.29 -3.79
N PRO A 529 33.19 -16.54 -3.21
CA PRO A 529 33.47 -17.82 -2.55
C PRO A 529 32.60 -17.99 -1.30
N THR A 530 31.80 -19.05 -1.28
CA THR A 530 30.89 -19.44 -0.18
C THR A 530 30.73 -20.96 -0.18
N GLN A 531 30.19 -21.53 0.90
CA GLN A 531 29.83 -22.95 0.92
C GLN A 531 28.74 -23.27 -0.10
N ILE A 532 27.75 -22.38 -0.24
CA ILE A 532 26.64 -22.48 -1.19
C ILE A 532 26.35 -21.09 -1.76
N ALA A 533 26.49 -20.92 -3.07
CA ALA A 533 26.11 -19.70 -3.77
C ALA A 533 24.59 -19.62 -3.85
N THR A 534 24.00 -18.67 -3.11
CA THR A 534 22.54 -18.46 -3.14
C THR A 534 22.22 -17.58 -4.34
N GLU A 535 21.71 -18.20 -5.41
CA GLU A 535 21.47 -17.57 -6.70
C GLU A 535 19.98 -17.45 -7.06
N HIS A 536 19.11 -17.72 -6.08
CA HIS A 536 17.68 -17.75 -6.28
C HIS A 536 16.89 -17.09 -5.15
N GLU A 537 15.70 -16.64 -5.53
CA GLU A 537 14.62 -16.17 -4.65
C GLU A 537 13.39 -17.08 -4.83
N TYR A 538 12.31 -16.78 -4.11
CA TYR A 538 11.08 -17.56 -4.11
C TYR A 538 9.87 -16.68 -4.46
N ILE A 539 8.84 -17.31 -5.00
CA ILE A 539 7.52 -16.71 -5.22
C ILE A 539 6.47 -17.68 -4.69
N GLU A 540 5.86 -17.34 -3.56
CA GLU A 540 4.77 -18.12 -2.97
C GLU A 540 3.49 -17.88 -3.76
N CYS A 541 2.79 -18.96 -4.11
CA CYS A 541 1.60 -18.92 -4.97
C CYS A 541 0.37 -19.46 -4.23
N TYR A 542 -0.65 -18.63 -4.05
CA TYR A 542 -1.89 -18.99 -3.36
C TYR A 542 -3.13 -18.63 -4.19
N GLY A 543 -4.13 -19.51 -4.18
CA GLY A 543 -5.45 -19.24 -4.75
C GLY A 543 -6.34 -18.50 -3.75
N ALA A 544 -7.27 -17.70 -4.26
CA ALA A 544 -8.28 -17.07 -3.40
C ALA A 544 -9.23 -18.09 -2.74
N SER A 545 -9.46 -19.21 -3.44
CA SER A 545 -10.26 -20.34 -2.99
C SER A 545 -9.87 -21.62 -3.76
N VAL A 546 -10.56 -22.72 -3.45
CA VAL A 546 -10.39 -24.00 -4.17
C VAL A 546 -10.72 -23.87 -5.66
N ASP A 547 -11.53 -22.89 -6.05
CA ASP A 547 -11.90 -22.62 -7.45
C ASP A 547 -10.67 -22.30 -8.30
N ALA A 548 -9.65 -21.66 -7.72
CA ALA A 548 -8.39 -21.35 -8.41
C ALA A 548 -7.63 -22.62 -8.85
N LYS A 549 -7.95 -23.79 -8.28
CA LYS A 549 -7.35 -25.09 -8.63
C LYS A 549 -8.15 -25.88 -9.67
N THR A 550 -9.32 -25.39 -10.08
CA THR A 550 -10.26 -26.16 -10.91
C THR A 550 -9.78 -26.36 -12.35
N GLN A 551 -8.86 -25.53 -12.84
CA GLN A 551 -8.27 -25.68 -14.17
C GLN A 551 -6.74 -25.59 -14.14
N PRO A 552 -6.04 -26.43 -14.93
CA PRO A 552 -4.59 -26.37 -15.02
C PRO A 552 -4.15 -25.06 -15.70
N TRP A 553 -3.19 -24.37 -15.09
CA TRP A 553 -2.58 -23.17 -15.67
C TRP A 553 -1.87 -23.49 -16.97
N LYS A 554 -2.30 -22.80 -18.02
CA LYS A 554 -1.77 -22.88 -19.38
C LYS A 554 -1.69 -21.48 -19.94
N SER A 555 -0.57 -21.14 -20.56
CA SER A 555 -0.43 -19.89 -21.30
C SER A 555 -0.41 -20.17 -22.80
N THR A 556 -1.17 -19.38 -23.55
CA THR A 556 -1.11 -19.38 -25.02
C THR A 556 -0.05 -18.43 -25.57
N ILE A 557 0.44 -17.51 -24.74
CA ILE A 557 1.46 -16.51 -25.08
C ILE A 557 2.83 -17.18 -24.98
N SER A 558 3.52 -17.27 -26.11
CA SER A 558 4.88 -17.79 -26.17
C SER A 558 5.57 -17.24 -27.41
N VAL A 559 6.57 -16.40 -27.22
CA VAL A 559 7.38 -15.79 -28.29
C VAL A 559 7.91 -16.85 -29.27
N ALA A 560 8.41 -17.98 -28.74
CA ALA A 560 8.91 -19.08 -29.56
C ALA A 560 7.79 -19.75 -30.38
N LYS A 561 6.60 -19.93 -29.80
CA LYS A 561 5.44 -20.46 -30.51
C LYS A 561 5.03 -19.53 -31.65
N ASP A 562 4.91 -18.25 -31.36
CA ASP A 562 4.45 -17.26 -32.34
C ASP A 562 5.45 -17.10 -33.48
N ALA A 563 6.76 -17.14 -33.19
CA ALA A 563 7.80 -17.20 -34.21
C ALA A 563 7.63 -18.43 -35.12
N LEU A 564 7.41 -19.63 -34.55
CA LEU A 564 7.18 -20.86 -35.31
C LEU A 564 5.89 -20.82 -36.15
N VAL A 565 4.81 -20.24 -35.62
CA VAL A 565 3.55 -20.10 -36.33
C VAL A 565 3.68 -19.09 -37.46
N SER A 566 4.36 -17.96 -37.22
CA SER A 566 4.58 -16.91 -38.22
C SER A 566 5.41 -17.41 -39.39
N ILE A 567 6.59 -17.98 -39.13
CA ILE A 567 7.44 -18.52 -40.21
C ILE A 567 6.74 -19.68 -40.93
N GLY A 568 5.95 -20.47 -40.22
CA GLY A 568 5.15 -21.53 -40.81
C GLY A 568 4.15 -20.97 -41.84
N ARG A 569 3.42 -19.91 -41.49
CA ARG A 569 2.48 -19.23 -42.41
C ARG A 569 3.20 -18.59 -43.60
N GLU A 570 4.32 -17.93 -43.35
CA GLU A 570 5.13 -17.30 -44.39
C GLU A 570 5.60 -18.34 -45.42
N LEU A 571 6.27 -19.41 -44.99
CA LEU A 571 6.78 -20.44 -45.88
C LEU A 571 5.65 -21.18 -46.61
N LEU A 572 4.49 -21.39 -45.95
CA LEU A 572 3.31 -21.96 -46.59
C LEU A 572 2.77 -21.11 -47.74
N SER A 573 2.92 -19.78 -47.66
CA SER A 573 2.52 -18.86 -48.73
C SER A 573 3.50 -18.85 -49.91
N LEU A 574 4.78 -19.16 -49.67
CA LEU A 574 5.84 -19.13 -50.66
C LEU A 574 6.04 -20.47 -51.38
N HIS A 575 5.68 -21.60 -50.76
CA HIS A 575 5.98 -22.94 -51.27
C HIS A 575 4.74 -23.80 -51.56
N GLY A 576 4.61 -24.22 -52.82
CA GLY A 576 3.52 -25.05 -53.36
C GLY A 576 3.72 -26.57 -53.20
N ASP A 577 4.94 -27.02 -52.93
CA ASP A 577 5.29 -28.43 -52.75
C ASP A 577 5.84 -28.72 -51.33
N THR A 578 5.60 -29.94 -50.84
CA THR A 578 5.94 -30.32 -49.46
C THR A 578 7.44 -30.46 -49.21
N GLN A 579 8.22 -30.83 -50.24
CA GLN A 579 9.66 -31.05 -50.10
C GLN A 579 10.40 -29.72 -49.99
N GLY A 580 10.14 -28.78 -50.90
CA GLY A 580 10.67 -27.43 -50.86
C GLY A 580 10.27 -26.68 -49.58
N LEU A 581 9.04 -26.86 -49.12
CA LEU A 581 8.58 -26.31 -47.83
C LEU A 581 9.41 -26.82 -46.64
N GLN A 582 9.67 -28.13 -46.59
CA GLN A 582 10.42 -28.74 -45.50
C GLN A 582 11.92 -28.40 -45.55
N ASP A 583 12.50 -28.24 -46.73
CA ASP A 583 13.90 -27.88 -46.90
C ASP A 583 14.15 -26.41 -46.54
N ALA A 584 13.28 -25.48 -47.00
CA ALA A 584 13.33 -24.06 -46.61
C ALA A 584 13.17 -23.88 -45.09
N TYR A 585 12.22 -24.59 -44.48
CA TYR A 585 12.05 -24.56 -43.03
C TYR A 585 13.25 -25.14 -42.29
N ARG A 586 13.90 -26.18 -42.82
CA ARG A 586 15.07 -26.80 -42.18
C ARG A 586 16.26 -25.83 -42.13
N GLU A 587 16.47 -25.03 -43.16
CA GLU A 587 17.51 -23.98 -43.16
C GLU A 587 17.21 -22.94 -42.08
N TRP A 588 16.00 -22.36 -42.09
CA TRP A 588 15.59 -21.39 -41.07
C TRP A 588 15.71 -21.96 -39.66
N PHE A 589 15.24 -23.20 -39.44
CA PHE A 589 15.27 -23.86 -38.15
C PHE A 589 16.70 -24.09 -37.64
N LYS A 590 17.65 -24.43 -38.52
CA LYS A 590 19.05 -24.64 -38.15
C LYS A 590 19.66 -23.36 -37.55
N ASP A 591 19.36 -22.22 -38.14
CA ASP A 591 19.90 -20.92 -37.70
C ASP A 591 19.21 -20.42 -36.43
N ASN A 592 17.91 -20.73 -36.26
CA ASN A 592 17.09 -20.22 -35.16
C ASN A 592 16.89 -21.21 -34.01
N LYS A 593 17.38 -22.46 -34.09
CA LYS A 593 17.10 -23.51 -33.09
C LYS A 593 17.37 -23.08 -31.65
N HIS A 594 18.47 -22.36 -31.43
CA HIS A 594 18.93 -21.93 -30.11
C HIS A 594 18.00 -20.90 -29.44
N SER A 595 17.22 -20.13 -30.22
CA SER A 595 16.28 -19.14 -29.72
C SER A 595 14.88 -19.71 -29.44
N LEU A 596 14.60 -20.95 -29.86
CA LEU A 596 13.29 -21.60 -29.70
C LEU A 596 13.05 -22.22 -28.32
N GLY A 597 14.05 -22.25 -27.43
CA GLY A 597 13.93 -22.75 -26.07
C GLY A 597 13.35 -24.17 -26.01
N ARG A 598 12.20 -24.35 -25.33
CA ARG A 598 11.51 -25.66 -25.20
C ARG A 598 10.96 -26.21 -26.53
N LEU A 599 10.84 -25.37 -27.55
CA LEU A 599 10.34 -25.73 -28.87
C LEU A 599 11.48 -26.05 -29.87
N ASP A 600 12.72 -26.24 -29.39
CA ASP A 600 13.90 -26.59 -30.20
C ASP A 600 13.83 -27.97 -30.89
N ARG A 601 12.71 -28.70 -30.75
CA ARG A 601 12.43 -29.97 -31.41
C ARG A 601 11.42 -29.87 -32.54
N TYR A 602 10.82 -28.70 -32.77
CA TYR A 602 9.82 -28.46 -33.81
C TYR A 602 10.48 -28.32 -35.19
N LYS A 603 11.13 -29.38 -35.65
CA LYS A 603 11.98 -29.39 -36.86
C LYS A 603 11.26 -29.77 -38.16
N TYR A 604 9.97 -30.06 -38.09
CA TYR A 604 9.18 -30.48 -39.24
C TYR A 604 8.11 -29.44 -39.58
N ILE A 605 7.69 -29.40 -40.83
CA ILE A 605 6.59 -28.55 -41.30
C ILE A 605 5.79 -29.30 -42.36
N ASP A 606 4.48 -29.05 -42.40
CA ASP A 606 3.62 -29.45 -43.51
C ASP A 606 2.48 -28.45 -43.71
N ARG A 607 1.44 -28.84 -44.46
CA ARG A 607 0.27 -27.99 -44.74
C ARG A 607 -0.52 -27.58 -43.49
N GLY A 608 -0.41 -28.32 -42.39
CA GLY A 608 -0.95 -27.93 -41.08
C GLY A 608 -0.05 -27.00 -40.27
N GLY A 609 1.16 -26.71 -40.76
CA GLY A 609 2.15 -25.82 -40.14
C GLY A 609 3.33 -26.57 -39.51
N VAL A 610 4.09 -25.87 -38.67
CA VAL A 610 5.27 -26.40 -37.98
C VAL A 610 4.87 -27.41 -36.90
N TYR A 611 5.58 -28.54 -36.82
CA TYR A 611 5.32 -29.61 -35.85
C TYR A 611 6.58 -30.34 -35.37
N THR A 612 6.42 -31.16 -34.33
CA THR A 612 7.43 -32.09 -33.82
C THR A 612 6.89 -33.52 -33.71
N GLY A 613 7.81 -34.48 -33.57
CA GLY A 613 7.51 -35.87 -33.21
C GLY A 613 7.68 -36.06 -31.71
N SER A 614 6.57 -36.21 -30.99
CA SER A 614 6.53 -36.47 -29.55
C SER A 614 6.60 -37.96 -29.26
N GLN A 615 7.51 -38.37 -28.39
CA GLN A 615 7.64 -39.76 -27.93
C GLN A 615 6.61 -40.14 -26.85
N SER A 616 5.61 -39.29 -26.62
CA SER A 616 4.55 -39.45 -25.61
C SER A 616 3.47 -40.48 -26.02
N VAL A 617 3.89 -41.55 -26.69
CA VAL A 617 3.04 -42.70 -27.07
C VAL A 617 3.16 -43.87 -26.09
N HIS A 618 4.21 -43.89 -25.27
CA HIS A 618 4.46 -44.93 -24.27
C HIS A 618 3.73 -44.63 -22.95
N ASN A 619 3.33 -45.67 -22.23
CA ASN A 619 2.74 -45.51 -20.91
C ASN A 619 3.85 -45.32 -19.84
N PRO A 620 3.85 -44.25 -19.04
CA PRO A 620 4.89 -44.02 -18.05
C PRO A 620 4.66 -44.86 -16.78
N GLY A 621 5.70 -45.59 -16.34
CA GLY A 621 5.78 -46.22 -15.01
C GLY A 621 4.93 -47.47 -14.78
N LYS A 622 4.01 -47.83 -15.69
CA LYS A 622 3.16 -49.03 -15.61
C LYS A 622 2.89 -49.63 -16.98
N GLU A 623 2.58 -50.93 -17.01
CA GLU A 623 2.14 -51.63 -18.22
C GLU A 623 0.88 -50.97 -18.81
N GLY A 624 0.90 -50.72 -20.11
CA GLY A 624 -0.16 -50.07 -20.88
C GLY A 624 -0.82 -51.00 -21.89
N TYR A 625 -1.40 -50.43 -22.94
CA TYR A 625 -2.14 -51.17 -23.96
C TYR A 625 -1.20 -51.85 -24.97
N ARG A 626 -1.49 -53.11 -25.32
CA ARG A 626 -0.74 -53.91 -26.29
C ARG A 626 -1.60 -54.21 -27.51
N TYR A 627 -1.13 -53.78 -28.66
CA TYR A 627 -1.71 -54.07 -29.97
C TYR A 627 -0.70 -53.67 -31.04
N ASP A 628 -0.86 -54.16 -32.27
CA ASP A 628 0.05 -53.83 -33.35
C ASP A 628 -0.40 -52.57 -34.10
N VAL A 629 0.58 -51.69 -34.36
CA VAL A 629 0.43 -50.56 -35.29
C VAL A 629 1.20 -50.90 -36.55
N ILE A 630 0.51 -50.96 -37.69
CA ILE A 630 1.11 -51.42 -38.95
C ILE A 630 1.80 -50.26 -39.67
N HIS A 631 3.06 -50.44 -40.03
CA HIS A 631 3.86 -49.44 -40.74
C HIS A 631 3.35 -49.24 -42.19
N PRO A 632 3.12 -48.01 -42.66
CA PRO A 632 2.46 -47.75 -43.94
C PRO A 632 3.27 -48.18 -45.17
N ARG A 633 4.62 -48.13 -45.11
CA ARG A 633 5.53 -48.57 -46.20
C ARG A 633 5.87 -50.06 -46.14
N THR A 634 6.50 -50.52 -45.05
CA THR A 634 6.96 -51.91 -44.90
C THR A 634 5.84 -52.93 -44.64
N LYS A 635 4.62 -52.47 -44.28
CA LYS A 635 3.44 -53.30 -43.96
C LYS A 635 3.64 -54.27 -42.79
N LYS A 636 4.68 -54.09 -41.98
CA LYS A 636 4.98 -54.86 -40.77
C LYS A 636 4.54 -54.12 -39.51
N ALA A 637 4.40 -54.85 -38.40
CA ALA A 637 4.08 -54.27 -37.09
C ALA A 637 5.27 -53.44 -36.58
N CYS A 638 5.01 -52.18 -36.21
CA CYS A 638 5.99 -51.30 -35.59
C CYS A 638 6.43 -51.81 -34.22
N LYS A 639 7.67 -51.48 -33.85
CA LYS A 639 8.21 -51.74 -32.51
C LYS A 639 7.31 -51.11 -31.45
N GLN A 640 6.80 -51.94 -30.54
CA GLN A 640 6.01 -51.47 -29.40
C GLN A 640 6.92 -50.84 -28.33
N PRO A 641 6.43 -49.85 -27.57
CA PRO A 641 7.13 -49.34 -26.40
C PRO A 641 7.34 -50.43 -25.34
N LEU A 642 8.37 -50.27 -24.50
CA LEU A 642 8.70 -51.23 -23.45
C LEU A 642 7.50 -51.52 -22.52
N MET A 643 6.76 -50.48 -22.14
CA MET A 643 5.59 -50.55 -21.25
C MET A 643 4.25 -50.53 -22.02
N GLY A 644 4.24 -50.77 -23.33
CA GLY A 644 3.03 -50.66 -24.15
C GLY A 644 2.61 -49.22 -24.41
N TYR A 645 1.52 -49.06 -25.15
CA TYR A 645 0.97 -47.77 -25.55
C TYR A 645 0.17 -47.12 -24.44
N ARG A 646 0.18 -45.77 -24.40
CA ARG A 646 -0.65 -44.96 -23.50
C ARG A 646 -2.14 -44.96 -23.89
N PHE A 647 -2.42 -45.16 -25.17
CA PHE A 647 -3.75 -44.99 -25.76
C PHE A 647 -4.44 -46.35 -25.94
N ALA A 648 -5.76 -46.38 -25.78
CA ALA A 648 -6.55 -47.55 -26.18
C ALA A 648 -6.55 -47.68 -27.72
N LYS A 649 -6.79 -48.90 -28.23
CA LYS A 649 -6.76 -49.17 -29.68
C LYS A 649 -7.65 -48.23 -30.49
N ALA A 650 -8.88 -47.96 -30.02
CA ALA A 650 -9.80 -47.04 -30.69
C ALA A 650 -9.24 -45.62 -30.86
N THR A 651 -8.59 -45.09 -29.81
CA THR A 651 -7.92 -43.78 -29.87
C THR A 651 -6.72 -43.81 -30.82
N MET A 652 -5.95 -44.91 -30.85
CA MET A 652 -4.86 -45.05 -31.82
C MET A 652 -5.37 -45.10 -33.25
N ASP A 653 -6.45 -45.84 -33.51
CA ASP A 653 -7.08 -45.93 -34.83
C ASP A 653 -7.54 -44.54 -35.30
N GLU A 654 -8.08 -43.71 -34.39
CA GLU A 654 -8.45 -42.32 -34.66
C GLU A 654 -7.22 -41.43 -34.96
N LEU A 655 -6.15 -41.54 -34.17
CA LEU A 655 -4.90 -40.81 -34.41
C LEU A 655 -4.26 -41.18 -35.76
N LEU A 656 -4.33 -42.46 -36.15
CA LEU A 656 -3.89 -42.94 -37.46
C LEU A 656 -4.74 -42.37 -38.59
N LYS A 657 -6.07 -42.38 -38.43
CA LYS A 657 -7.02 -41.81 -39.40
C LYS A 657 -6.81 -40.32 -39.61
N ASN A 658 -6.50 -39.58 -38.55
CA ASN A 658 -6.26 -38.14 -38.60
C ASN A 658 -4.80 -37.77 -38.91
N GLU A 659 -3.98 -38.73 -39.35
CA GLU A 659 -2.57 -38.51 -39.71
C GLU A 659 -1.73 -37.84 -38.59
N LYS A 660 -2.10 -38.09 -37.32
CA LYS A 660 -1.41 -37.58 -36.13
C LYS A 660 -0.27 -38.51 -35.67
N ILE A 661 0.05 -39.57 -36.42
CA ILE A 661 1.14 -40.50 -36.12
C ILE A 661 2.28 -40.36 -37.13
N LEU A 662 3.50 -40.18 -36.62
CA LEU A 662 4.73 -40.18 -37.39
C LEU A 662 5.39 -41.56 -37.33
N PHE A 663 5.70 -42.10 -38.49
CA PHE A 663 6.40 -43.37 -38.64
C PHE A 663 7.90 -43.15 -38.90
N GLY A 664 8.71 -44.14 -38.53
CA GLY A 664 10.11 -44.19 -38.92
C GLY A 664 10.31 -44.41 -40.42
N ASN A 665 11.56 -44.65 -40.81
CA ASN A 665 11.85 -45.14 -42.15
C ASN A 665 11.37 -46.59 -42.33
N ASP A 666 11.35 -47.35 -41.24
CA ASP A 666 10.91 -48.75 -41.15
C ASP A 666 10.14 -49.04 -39.83
N GLU A 667 9.73 -50.30 -39.66
CA GLU A 667 8.99 -50.76 -38.47
C GLU A 667 9.82 -50.82 -37.18
N THR A 668 11.14 -50.69 -37.23
CA THR A 668 12.00 -50.88 -36.05
C THR A 668 11.98 -49.69 -35.09
N LYS A 669 11.56 -48.51 -35.58
CA LYS A 669 11.36 -47.31 -34.78
C LYS A 669 9.96 -47.31 -34.15
N ILE A 670 9.89 -46.94 -32.86
CA ILE A 670 8.62 -46.67 -32.19
C ILE A 670 7.96 -45.46 -32.87
N ILE A 671 6.65 -45.54 -33.09
CA ILE A 671 5.86 -44.42 -33.61
C ILE A 671 5.97 -43.17 -32.72
N GLU A 672 5.81 -41.99 -33.31
CA GLU A 672 5.77 -40.71 -32.59
C GLU A 672 4.42 -40.03 -32.81
N LEU A 673 3.97 -39.23 -31.85
CA LEU A 673 2.77 -38.41 -31.98
C LEU A 673 3.15 -37.08 -32.63
N LYS A 674 2.45 -36.69 -33.69
CA LYS A 674 2.60 -35.42 -34.37
C LYS A 674 1.92 -34.31 -33.57
N VAL A 675 2.69 -33.32 -33.13
CA VAL A 675 2.18 -32.20 -32.32
C VAL A 675 2.54 -30.89 -33.00
N TYR A 676 1.55 -30.07 -33.33
CA TYR A 676 1.76 -28.80 -34.01
C TYR A 676 2.15 -27.67 -33.04
N ALA A 677 2.97 -26.73 -33.51
CA ALA A 677 3.40 -25.58 -32.71
C ALA A 677 2.20 -24.70 -32.30
N HIS A 678 1.22 -24.51 -33.18
CA HIS A 678 0.03 -23.71 -32.86
C HIS A 678 -0.86 -24.35 -31.77
N GLU A 679 -0.75 -25.68 -31.57
CA GLU A 679 -1.43 -26.44 -30.51
C GLU A 679 -0.65 -26.40 -29.18
N PHE A 680 0.55 -25.80 -29.14
CA PHE A 680 1.36 -25.71 -27.92
C PHE A 680 0.74 -24.73 -26.91
N GLU A 681 0.67 -25.18 -25.67
CA GLU A 681 0.31 -24.38 -24.50
C GLU A 681 1.44 -24.53 -23.49
N ASP A 682 1.99 -23.41 -23.03
CA ASP A 682 3.07 -23.45 -22.05
C ASP A 682 2.52 -23.83 -20.68
N LYS A 683 3.38 -24.48 -19.88
CA LYS A 683 3.10 -24.84 -18.50
C LYS A 683 4.02 -24.02 -17.59
N ARG A 684 3.47 -23.53 -16.49
CA ARG A 684 4.25 -22.84 -15.48
C ARG A 684 5.16 -23.85 -14.76
N ALA A 685 6.46 -23.77 -15.02
CA ALA A 685 7.44 -24.54 -14.27
C ALA A 685 7.69 -23.90 -12.90
N SER A 686 7.95 -24.74 -11.90
CA SER A 686 8.31 -24.30 -10.56
C SER A 686 9.72 -23.72 -10.47
N VAL A 687 10.56 -23.88 -11.50
CA VAL A 687 11.86 -23.21 -11.59
C VAL A 687 11.80 -22.21 -12.75
N LEU A 688 11.99 -20.94 -12.41
CA LEU A 688 12.10 -19.84 -13.37
C LEU A 688 13.55 -19.39 -13.45
N VAL A 689 14.06 -19.23 -14.67
CA VAL A 689 15.38 -18.65 -14.90
C VAL A 689 15.18 -17.34 -15.64
N LEU A 690 15.48 -16.22 -14.98
CA LEU A 690 15.37 -14.88 -15.55
C LEU A 690 16.31 -13.94 -14.79
N ASP A 691 17.26 -13.30 -15.47
CA ASP A 691 18.23 -12.40 -14.83
C ASP A 691 17.54 -11.17 -14.21
N GLY A 692 17.61 -11.05 -12.89
CA GLY A 692 17.04 -9.95 -12.12
C GLY A 692 17.67 -8.59 -12.41
N ARG A 693 18.90 -8.55 -12.95
CA ARG A 693 19.56 -7.28 -13.34
C ARG A 693 18.82 -6.55 -14.46
N ALA A 694 17.97 -7.25 -15.20
CA ALA A 694 17.13 -6.65 -16.23
C ALA A 694 16.26 -5.50 -15.67
N GLY A 695 15.74 -5.61 -14.44
CA GLY A 695 14.92 -4.54 -13.84
C GLY A 695 15.69 -3.24 -13.63
N ALA A 696 16.94 -3.32 -13.19
CA ALA A 696 17.80 -2.15 -13.04
C ALA A 696 18.15 -1.52 -14.40
N ASN A 697 18.34 -2.35 -15.43
CA ASN A 697 18.60 -1.88 -16.79
C ASN A 697 17.36 -1.20 -17.40
N GLU A 698 16.16 -1.75 -17.21
CA GLU A 698 14.90 -1.11 -17.61
C GLU A 698 14.77 0.31 -17.02
N LEU A 699 15.01 0.45 -15.71
CA LEU A 699 14.95 1.77 -15.07
C LEU A 699 16.02 2.74 -15.60
N ARG A 700 17.26 2.29 -15.83
CA ARG A 700 18.30 3.14 -16.42
C ARG A 700 17.97 3.58 -17.84
N SER A 701 17.32 2.72 -18.62
CA SER A 701 16.84 3.09 -19.96
C SER A 701 15.78 4.19 -19.89
N LEU A 702 14.87 4.11 -18.92
CA LEU A 702 13.78 5.08 -18.71
C LEU A 702 14.22 6.39 -18.03
N PHE A 703 15.23 6.36 -17.16
CA PHE A 703 15.66 7.51 -16.36
C PHE A 703 17.16 7.75 -16.54
N ALA A 704 17.52 8.97 -16.95
CA ALA A 704 18.92 9.38 -17.04
C ALA A 704 19.53 9.54 -15.63
N GLY A 705 20.78 9.10 -15.45
CA GLY A 705 21.55 9.31 -14.22
C GLY A 705 21.63 8.09 -13.30
N ALA A 706 21.82 8.33 -11.99
CA ALA A 706 21.88 7.28 -10.98
C ALA A 706 20.53 6.56 -10.83
N LEU A 707 20.56 5.31 -10.35
CA LEU A 707 19.35 4.52 -10.10
C LEU A 707 18.45 5.23 -9.09
N ALA A 708 17.31 5.74 -9.56
CA ALA A 708 16.31 6.41 -8.74
C ALA A 708 15.58 5.46 -7.77
N PHE A 709 15.68 4.15 -8.01
CA PHE A 709 15.07 3.11 -7.18
C PHE A 709 16.02 1.92 -7.05
N LYS A 710 16.13 1.36 -5.84
CA LYS A 710 17.03 0.24 -5.53
C LYS A 710 16.31 -1.09 -5.76
N ASN A 711 16.98 -2.04 -6.41
CA ASN A 711 16.50 -3.42 -6.61
C ASN A 711 15.11 -3.55 -7.25
N PRO A 712 14.79 -2.86 -8.37
CA PRO A 712 13.52 -3.07 -9.06
C PRO A 712 13.40 -4.50 -9.61
N LYS A 713 12.22 -5.11 -9.50
CA LYS A 713 11.90 -6.35 -10.22
C LYS A 713 11.83 -6.07 -11.74
N PRO A 714 12.29 -7.01 -12.59
CA PRO A 714 12.14 -6.89 -14.05
C PRO A 714 10.68 -7.06 -14.46
N SER A 715 10.24 -6.29 -15.46
CA SER A 715 8.87 -6.41 -16.00
C SER A 715 8.59 -7.81 -16.57
N GLY A 716 9.60 -8.40 -17.22
CA GLY A 716 9.53 -9.77 -17.75
C GLY A 716 9.18 -10.85 -16.71
N LEU A 717 9.49 -10.64 -15.42
CA LEU A 717 9.07 -11.58 -14.37
C LEU A 717 7.54 -11.62 -14.25
N ILE A 718 6.90 -10.47 -14.32
CA ILE A 718 5.45 -10.34 -14.19
C ILE A 718 4.76 -10.81 -15.48
N GLU A 719 5.36 -10.53 -16.64
CA GLU A 719 4.92 -11.01 -17.95
C GLU A 719 4.91 -12.55 -18.03
N GLU A 720 5.81 -13.21 -17.31
CA GLU A 720 5.87 -14.68 -17.19
C GLU A 720 4.82 -15.30 -16.26
N LEU A 721 4.20 -14.51 -15.37
CA LEU A 721 3.26 -15.00 -14.34
C LEU A 721 1.81 -14.69 -14.70
N VAL A 722 1.52 -13.44 -15.07
CA VAL A 722 0.16 -12.94 -15.28
C VAL A 722 -0.64 -13.77 -16.31
N PRO A 723 -0.09 -14.16 -17.48
CA PRO A 723 -0.84 -14.90 -18.49
C PRO A 723 -1.36 -16.28 -18.07
N PHE A 724 -0.80 -16.87 -17.00
CA PHE A 724 -1.28 -18.16 -16.48
C PHE A 724 -2.57 -18.03 -15.67
N VAL A 725 -2.88 -16.82 -15.20
CA VAL A 725 -4.00 -16.56 -14.26
C VAL A 725 -5.00 -15.59 -14.85
N ALA A 726 -4.52 -14.47 -15.39
CA ALA A 726 -5.36 -13.41 -15.96
C ALA A 726 -5.29 -13.44 -17.49
N GLY A 727 -6.42 -13.71 -18.11
CA GLY A 727 -6.62 -13.54 -19.54
C GLY A 727 -6.55 -12.06 -19.97
N GLY A 728 -6.97 -11.79 -21.22
CA GLY A 728 -6.79 -10.50 -21.87
C GLY A 728 -7.67 -9.35 -21.35
N ARG A 729 -8.51 -9.52 -20.33
CA ARG A 729 -9.49 -8.47 -19.91
C ARG A 729 -9.62 -8.28 -18.41
N GLU A 730 -8.94 -9.09 -17.60
CA GLU A 730 -9.03 -9.02 -16.16
C GLU A 730 -8.16 -7.91 -15.54
N SER A 731 -8.33 -7.72 -14.22
CA SER A 731 -7.55 -6.75 -13.45
C SER A 731 -6.40 -7.43 -12.69
N VAL A 732 -5.24 -6.78 -12.70
CA VAL A 732 -4.03 -7.15 -11.98
C VAL A 732 -3.76 -6.10 -10.91
N ALA A 733 -3.45 -6.48 -9.68
CA ALA A 733 -3.14 -5.52 -8.62
C ALA A 733 -1.78 -5.78 -7.98
N ASP A 734 -1.17 -4.70 -7.50
CA ASP A 734 0.07 -4.73 -6.73
C ASP A 734 0.06 -3.59 -5.72
N TYR A 735 -0.03 -3.95 -4.44
CA TYR A 735 -0.06 -3.00 -3.33
C TYR A 735 1.29 -2.85 -2.60
N PHE A 736 2.35 -3.36 -3.24
CA PHE A 736 3.75 -3.08 -2.94
C PHE A 736 4.43 -2.64 -4.26
N ALA A 737 3.80 -1.67 -4.95
CA ALA A 737 4.09 -1.42 -6.36
C ALA A 737 5.53 -0.96 -6.64
N GLY A 738 6.22 -0.39 -5.64
CA GLY A 738 7.63 -0.06 -5.75
C GLY A 738 7.89 0.88 -6.93
N SER A 739 8.72 0.42 -7.87
CA SER A 739 9.04 1.19 -9.08
C SER A 739 7.93 1.22 -10.14
N GLY A 740 6.81 0.50 -9.97
CA GLY A 740 5.73 0.38 -10.96
C GLY A 740 5.94 -0.73 -11.99
N THR A 741 6.69 -1.79 -11.63
CA THR A 741 7.01 -2.91 -12.54
C THR A 741 5.75 -3.62 -13.05
N THR A 742 4.79 -3.89 -12.17
CA THR A 742 3.55 -4.61 -12.52
C THR A 742 2.72 -3.85 -13.55
N GLY A 743 2.58 -2.52 -13.43
CA GLY A 743 1.88 -1.71 -14.42
C GLY A 743 2.59 -1.68 -15.78
N HIS A 744 3.92 -1.64 -15.79
CA HIS A 744 4.70 -1.74 -17.04
C HIS A 744 4.43 -3.09 -17.74
N ALA A 745 4.53 -4.20 -17.01
CA ALA A 745 4.27 -5.53 -17.55
C ALA A 745 2.86 -5.68 -18.13
N VAL A 746 1.83 -5.17 -17.44
CA VAL A 746 0.44 -5.21 -17.94
C VAL A 746 0.29 -4.43 -19.25
N ILE A 747 0.95 -3.28 -19.39
CA ILE A 747 0.95 -2.51 -20.63
C ILE A 747 1.63 -3.29 -21.76
N ASN A 748 2.76 -3.97 -21.47
CA ASN A 748 3.47 -4.78 -22.46
C ASN A 748 2.64 -5.99 -22.92
N LEU A 749 2.03 -6.72 -21.99
CA LEU A 749 1.15 -7.85 -22.31
C LEU A 749 0.00 -7.43 -23.22
N ASN A 750 -0.69 -6.32 -22.91
CA ASN A 750 -1.78 -5.82 -23.76
C ASN A 750 -1.29 -5.45 -25.17
N ARG A 751 -0.06 -4.94 -25.31
CA ARG A 751 0.55 -4.64 -26.63
C ARG A 751 0.91 -5.91 -27.39
N GLU A 752 1.30 -6.96 -26.69
CA GLU A 752 1.68 -8.24 -27.28
C GLU A 752 0.46 -9.03 -27.76
N ASP A 753 -0.58 -9.14 -26.93
CA ASP A 753 -1.70 -10.05 -27.18
C ASP A 753 -3.03 -9.39 -27.57
N GLY A 754 -3.07 -8.05 -27.70
CA GLY A 754 -4.30 -7.33 -28.01
C GLY A 754 -5.25 -7.19 -26.82
N GLY A 755 -4.78 -7.50 -25.61
CA GLY A 755 -5.53 -7.40 -24.37
C GLY A 755 -5.91 -5.97 -23.97
N THR A 756 -6.77 -5.91 -22.97
CA THR A 756 -7.29 -4.70 -22.30
C THR A 756 -7.24 -4.87 -20.78
N ARG A 757 -6.27 -5.66 -20.29
CA ARG A 757 -6.04 -5.87 -18.86
C ARG A 757 -5.87 -4.54 -18.16
N LYS A 758 -6.34 -4.44 -16.93
CA LYS A 758 -6.24 -3.24 -16.09
C LYS A 758 -5.27 -3.47 -14.94
N PHE A 759 -4.58 -2.42 -14.50
CA PHE A 759 -3.72 -2.50 -13.31
C PHE A 759 -4.18 -1.58 -12.17
N VAL A 760 -3.98 -2.02 -10.93
CA VAL A 760 -4.17 -1.20 -9.71
C VAL A 760 -2.88 -1.23 -8.91
N LEU A 761 -2.21 -0.09 -8.76
CA LEU A 761 -0.93 0.03 -8.08
C LEU A 761 -1.08 0.89 -6.82
N VAL A 762 -0.64 0.38 -5.68
CA VAL A 762 -0.55 1.15 -4.43
C VAL A 762 0.89 1.29 -3.99
N GLU A 763 1.29 2.52 -3.68
CA GLU A 763 2.59 2.82 -3.11
C GLU A 763 2.49 4.03 -2.18
N GLN A 764 3.21 4.00 -1.07
CA GLN A 764 3.22 5.05 -0.04
C GLN A 764 4.45 5.98 -0.14
N GLY A 765 5.59 5.47 -0.61
CA GLY A 765 6.85 6.21 -0.61
C GLY A 765 6.90 7.39 -1.59
N ASP A 766 7.80 8.35 -1.35
CA ASP A 766 8.01 9.52 -2.23
C ASP A 766 8.38 9.15 -3.66
N TYR A 767 8.91 7.94 -3.87
CA TYR A 767 9.19 7.41 -5.19
C TYR A 767 7.92 7.12 -6.02
N PHE A 768 6.73 7.24 -5.43
CA PHE A 768 5.47 7.34 -6.17
C PHE A 768 5.56 8.45 -7.24
N ASP A 769 5.94 9.66 -6.83
CA ASP A 769 6.01 10.84 -7.70
C ASP A 769 7.27 10.89 -8.55
N THR A 770 8.39 10.34 -8.04
CA THR A 770 9.69 10.47 -8.71
C THR A 770 10.04 9.29 -9.61
N VAL A 771 9.43 8.11 -9.41
CA VAL A 771 9.73 6.88 -10.16
C VAL A 771 8.48 6.23 -10.73
N LEU A 772 7.52 5.82 -9.89
CA LEU A 772 6.38 4.99 -10.32
C LEU A 772 5.51 5.72 -11.34
N LEU A 773 5.00 6.91 -11.00
CA LEU A 773 4.14 7.69 -11.89
C LEU A 773 4.87 8.06 -13.19
N PRO A 774 6.11 8.62 -13.16
CA PRO A 774 6.87 8.86 -14.38
C PRO A 774 7.15 7.59 -15.20
N ARG A 775 7.42 6.42 -14.57
CA ARG A 775 7.63 5.15 -15.29
C ARG A 775 6.39 4.81 -16.11
N ILE A 776 5.21 4.85 -15.49
CA ILE A 776 3.95 4.53 -16.18
C ILE A 776 3.67 5.53 -17.30
N ALA A 777 3.83 6.83 -17.06
CA ALA A 777 3.64 7.86 -18.08
C ALA A 777 4.59 7.69 -19.28
N LYS A 778 5.87 7.40 -19.03
CA LYS A 778 6.88 7.16 -20.07
C LYS A 778 6.59 5.91 -20.88
N VAL A 779 6.23 4.80 -20.22
CA VAL A 779 5.88 3.55 -20.88
C VAL A 779 4.65 3.73 -21.75
N ILE A 780 3.63 4.47 -21.31
CA ILE A 780 2.44 4.80 -22.12
C ILE A 780 2.83 5.64 -23.35
N ALA A 781 3.78 6.57 -23.21
CA ALA A 781 4.20 7.47 -24.28
C ALA A 781 5.14 6.83 -25.31
N CYS A 782 5.97 5.86 -24.92
CA CYS A 782 6.86 5.14 -25.84
C CYS A 782 7.25 3.78 -25.22
N PRO A 783 7.23 2.67 -26.00
CA PRO A 783 7.66 1.36 -25.51
C PRO A 783 9.19 1.29 -25.33
N ASP A 784 9.95 2.01 -26.16
CA ASP A 784 11.41 1.94 -26.18
C ASP A 784 12.05 3.23 -25.70
N TRP A 785 12.91 3.10 -24.68
CA TRP A 785 13.70 4.20 -24.12
C TRP A 785 15.17 3.82 -24.03
N LYS A 786 16.04 4.83 -24.09
CA LYS A 786 17.47 4.70 -23.87
C LYS A 786 18.01 5.96 -23.20
N ASP A 787 18.77 5.78 -22.12
CA ASP A 787 19.42 6.87 -21.38
C ASP A 787 18.46 8.02 -21.00
N GLY A 788 17.23 7.67 -20.60
CA GLY A 788 16.20 8.63 -20.21
C GLY A 788 15.45 9.30 -21.36
N LYS A 789 15.73 8.92 -22.62
CA LYS A 789 15.11 9.49 -23.82
C LYS A 789 14.34 8.43 -24.60
N PRO A 790 13.20 8.77 -25.21
CA PRO A 790 12.49 7.86 -26.09
C PRO A 790 13.32 7.58 -27.35
N LYS A 791 13.22 6.37 -27.89
CA LYS A 791 13.94 5.98 -29.11
C LYS A 791 13.30 6.63 -30.34
N ASP A 792 14.13 7.27 -31.16
CA ASP A 792 13.67 8.00 -32.36
C ASP A 792 12.88 7.09 -33.32
N GLY A 793 11.77 7.62 -33.84
CA GLY A 793 10.91 6.93 -34.81
C GLY A 793 9.92 5.92 -34.23
N VAL A 794 10.06 5.52 -32.95
CA VAL A 794 9.16 4.52 -32.31
C VAL A 794 7.81 5.12 -31.90
N ALA A 795 7.80 6.41 -31.55
CA ALA A 795 6.62 7.09 -31.04
C ALA A 795 5.70 7.70 -32.12
N MET A 796 6.08 7.62 -33.40
CA MET A 796 5.29 8.19 -34.49
C MET A 796 4.14 7.24 -34.84
N ALA A 797 2.94 7.79 -35.06
CA ALA A 797 1.79 7.00 -35.47
C ALA A 797 2.05 6.33 -36.84
N GLY A 798 1.89 5.00 -36.91
CA GLY A 798 1.89 4.23 -38.16
C GLY A 798 0.47 3.82 -38.58
N ASP A 799 0.30 3.51 -39.88
CA ASP A 799 -0.96 2.98 -40.42
C ASP A 799 -1.23 1.56 -39.91
N GLY A 800 -2.40 1.33 -39.30
CA GLY A 800 -2.85 0.01 -38.83
C GLY A 800 -2.12 -0.55 -37.60
N ASP A 801 -2.86 -1.27 -36.74
CA ASP A 801 -2.42 -2.07 -35.57
C ASP A 801 -1.21 -1.53 -34.75
N HIS A 802 -1.15 -0.21 -34.54
CA HIS A 802 -0.07 0.44 -33.81
C HIS A 802 -0.14 0.17 -32.30
N TRP A 803 1.02 -0.02 -31.63
CA TRP A 803 1.12 -0.38 -30.21
C TRP A 803 0.39 0.61 -29.28
N SER A 804 0.29 1.89 -29.67
CA SER A 804 -0.36 2.93 -28.86
C SER A 804 -1.87 2.73 -28.75
N ALA A 805 -2.51 2.05 -29.71
CA ALA A 805 -3.92 1.66 -29.62
C ALA A 805 -4.17 0.65 -28.48
N ARG A 806 -3.14 -0.15 -28.14
CA ARG A 806 -3.16 -1.17 -27.08
C ARG A 806 -2.57 -0.69 -25.75
N SER A 807 -2.24 0.61 -25.67
CA SER A 807 -1.77 1.25 -24.44
C SER A 807 -2.93 1.99 -23.75
N PRO A 808 -2.94 2.14 -22.41
CA PRO A 808 -3.98 2.86 -21.70
C PRO A 808 -4.29 4.24 -22.31
N ALA A 809 -5.57 4.56 -22.47
CA ALA A 809 -6.01 5.90 -22.86
C ALA A 809 -6.06 6.83 -21.63
N LEU A 810 -6.58 6.30 -20.52
CA LEU A 810 -6.63 6.95 -19.22
C LEU A 810 -5.94 6.10 -18.14
N VAL A 811 -5.26 6.76 -17.22
CA VAL A 811 -4.82 6.20 -15.93
C VAL A 811 -5.23 7.17 -14.83
N GLN A 812 -5.97 6.69 -13.83
CA GLN A 812 -6.36 7.49 -12.68
C GLN A 812 -5.22 7.54 -11.66
N VAL A 813 -4.99 8.71 -11.06
CA VAL A 813 -3.99 8.92 -10.01
C VAL A 813 -4.72 9.43 -8.76
N LEU A 814 -4.69 8.67 -7.69
CA LEU A 814 -5.37 8.95 -6.44
C LEU A 814 -4.36 9.24 -5.33
N ARG A 815 -4.65 10.21 -4.49
CA ARG A 815 -3.98 10.41 -3.20
C ARG A 815 -4.99 10.25 -2.08
N LEU A 816 -4.74 9.35 -1.15
CA LEU A 816 -5.64 9.13 -0.03
C LEU A 816 -5.09 9.79 1.24
N GLU A 817 -6.01 10.16 2.12
CA GLU A 817 -5.75 10.61 3.48
C GLU A 817 -4.89 9.59 4.23
N ARG A 818 -3.83 10.05 4.90
CA ARG A 818 -2.95 9.20 5.72
C ARG A 818 -3.51 9.06 7.14
N TYR A 819 -2.93 8.15 7.91
CA TYR A 819 -3.33 7.96 9.31
C TYR A 819 -3.10 9.22 10.15
N GLU A 820 -1.97 9.89 9.95
CA GLU A 820 -1.56 11.13 10.61
C GLU A 820 -2.52 12.28 10.26
N ASP A 821 -2.96 12.36 9.00
CA ASP A 821 -3.93 13.36 8.57
C ASP A 821 -5.27 13.14 9.30
N SER A 822 -5.70 11.88 9.50
CA SER A 822 -6.89 11.56 10.30
C SER A 822 -6.76 11.99 11.77
N LEU A 823 -5.58 11.78 12.38
CA LEU A 823 -5.31 12.23 13.75
C LEU A 823 -5.32 13.77 13.83
N ASP A 824 -4.69 14.45 12.87
CA ASP A 824 -4.63 15.91 12.81
C ASP A 824 -5.98 16.55 12.53
N ALA A 825 -6.87 15.86 11.81
CA ALA A 825 -8.22 16.32 11.55
C ALA A 825 -9.15 16.22 12.77
N LEU A 826 -8.85 15.37 13.77
CA LEU A 826 -9.73 15.11 14.92
C LEU A 826 -10.04 16.37 15.76
N GLU A 827 -11.25 16.91 15.66
CA GLU A 827 -11.65 18.08 16.45
C GLU A 827 -11.80 17.73 17.94
N LEU A 828 -11.20 18.56 18.79
CA LEU A 828 -11.34 18.46 20.23
C LEU A 828 -12.35 19.53 20.70
N PRO A 829 -13.24 19.22 21.67
CA PRO A 829 -14.23 20.18 22.17
C PRO A 829 -13.59 21.46 22.72
N ASN A 830 -14.35 22.55 22.86
CA ASN A 830 -13.84 23.74 23.55
C ASN A 830 -13.69 23.48 25.06
N GLU A 831 -12.53 23.82 25.66
CA GLU A 831 -12.27 23.67 27.10
C GLU A 831 -13.34 24.36 27.97
N ALA A 832 -13.89 25.48 27.51
CA ALA A 832 -14.91 26.23 28.26
C ALA A 832 -16.26 25.50 28.32
N ASP A 833 -16.64 24.80 27.24
CA ASP A 833 -17.88 24.05 27.15
C ASP A 833 -17.77 22.71 27.92
N ALA A 834 -16.60 22.08 27.87
CA ALA A 834 -16.25 20.93 28.71
C ALA A 834 -16.39 21.22 30.21
N ARG A 835 -15.98 22.42 30.67
CA ARG A 835 -16.11 22.85 32.07
C ARG A 835 -17.58 23.09 32.49
N ARG A 836 -18.44 23.56 31.57
CA ARG A 836 -19.87 23.81 31.85
C ARG A 836 -20.70 22.54 31.97
N ALA A 837 -20.24 21.43 31.38
CA ALA A 837 -20.93 20.14 31.42
C ALA A 837 -20.88 19.42 32.80
N GLY A 838 -20.33 20.04 33.84
CA GLY A 838 -20.39 19.54 35.22
C GLY A 838 -19.50 18.32 35.48
N GLN A 839 -18.22 18.38 35.09
CA GLN A 839 -17.30 17.25 35.21
C GLN A 839 -17.03 16.83 36.66
N LYS A 840 -17.34 15.56 36.97
CA LYS A 840 -16.81 14.83 38.14
C LYS A 840 -15.41 14.28 37.81
N SER A 841 -14.67 13.91 38.86
CA SER A 841 -13.30 13.34 38.85
C SER A 841 -12.98 12.50 37.59
N PHE A 842 -11.78 12.71 37.04
CA PHE A 842 -11.22 12.07 35.84
C PHE A 842 -11.34 10.52 35.85
N ALA A 843 -11.47 9.95 37.03
CA ALA A 843 -11.44 8.52 37.25
C ALA A 843 -12.80 7.81 37.14
N ASP A 844 -13.90 8.54 36.96
CA ASP A 844 -15.24 7.95 36.77
C ASP A 844 -15.76 8.09 35.32
N GLU A 845 -15.17 8.94 34.48
CA GLU A 845 -15.56 9.15 33.07
C GLU A 845 -14.40 9.28 32.02
N PRO A 846 -13.28 8.52 32.09
CA PRO A 846 -12.24 8.60 31.04
C PRO A 846 -12.76 8.24 29.64
N LEU A 847 -13.79 7.39 29.56
CA LEU A 847 -14.46 6.99 28.33
C LEU A 847 -15.28 8.12 27.71
N ARG A 848 -15.84 9.04 28.50
CA ARG A 848 -16.64 10.16 27.98
C ARG A 848 -15.78 11.15 27.20
N TYR A 849 -14.53 11.35 27.62
CA TYR A 849 -13.55 12.17 26.92
C TYR A 849 -13.22 11.62 25.52
N VAL A 850 -13.02 10.31 25.41
CA VAL A 850 -12.85 9.61 24.14
C VAL A 850 -14.15 9.61 23.34
N HIS A 851 -15.32 9.46 23.99
CA HIS A 851 -16.62 9.60 23.34
C HIS A 851 -16.92 11.03 22.87
N GLU A 852 -16.38 12.08 23.50
CA GLU A 852 -16.50 13.49 23.13
C GLU A 852 -15.53 13.84 22.00
N ALA A 853 -14.29 13.32 22.02
CA ALA A 853 -13.37 13.37 20.88
C ALA A 853 -13.92 12.55 19.69
N ALA A 854 -14.56 11.42 19.96
CA ALA A 854 -15.31 10.63 18.99
C ALA A 854 -16.71 11.21 18.69
N ALA A 855 -17.20 12.21 19.42
CA ALA A 855 -18.37 13.01 19.04
C ALA A 855 -17.96 14.15 18.11
N GLY A 856 -16.69 14.57 18.15
CA GLY A 856 -15.98 15.33 17.11
C GLY A 856 -15.78 14.57 15.78
N LYS A 857 -16.42 13.39 15.62
CA LYS A 857 -16.50 12.62 14.37
C LYS A 857 -16.84 13.50 13.16
N ALA A 858 -17.53 14.62 13.34
CA ALA A 858 -17.83 15.56 12.28
C ALA A 858 -16.62 16.01 11.45
N SER A 859 -15.39 16.06 12.00
CA SER A 859 -14.21 16.50 11.23
C SER A 859 -13.41 15.38 10.57
N VAL A 860 -13.57 14.14 11.03
CA VAL A 860 -12.87 12.94 10.53
C VAL A 860 -13.78 11.99 9.76
N THR A 861 -15.09 12.18 9.79
CA THR A 861 -16.08 11.50 8.95
C THR A 861 -16.86 12.54 8.16
N LEU A 862 -17.56 12.11 7.12
CA LEU A 862 -18.46 12.98 6.39
C LEU A 862 -19.60 13.48 7.29
N ASN A 863 -19.98 14.75 7.16
CA ASN A 863 -21.09 15.35 7.89
C ASN A 863 -22.00 16.18 6.96
N HIS A 864 -23.19 16.56 7.44
CA HIS A 864 -24.17 17.31 6.65
C HIS A 864 -23.68 18.70 6.17
N SER A 865 -22.83 19.40 6.93
CA SER A 865 -22.32 20.72 6.49
C SER A 865 -21.28 20.59 5.39
N GLN A 866 -20.41 19.58 5.46
CA GLN A 866 -19.48 19.24 4.37
C GLN A 866 -20.23 18.85 3.10
N LEU A 867 -21.34 18.13 3.23
CA LEU A 867 -22.18 17.75 2.09
C LEU A 867 -22.89 18.91 1.42
N ALA A 868 -23.14 20.01 2.13
CA ALA A 868 -23.73 21.22 1.54
C ALA A 868 -22.78 21.87 0.52
N HIS A 869 -21.47 21.67 0.68
CA HIS A 869 -20.42 22.23 -0.18
C HIS A 869 -19.47 21.12 -0.65
N PRO A 870 -19.96 20.18 -1.48
CA PRO A 870 -19.24 18.94 -1.79
C PRO A 870 -17.93 19.18 -2.58
N PHE A 871 -17.73 20.38 -3.14
CA PHE A 871 -16.52 20.74 -3.89
C PHE A 871 -15.49 21.52 -3.07
N ASP A 872 -15.85 21.96 -1.86
CA ASP A 872 -15.02 22.79 -0.97
C ASP A 872 -14.73 22.10 0.37
N VAL A 873 -14.95 20.79 0.46
CA VAL A 873 -14.63 20.00 1.65
C VAL A 873 -13.12 20.06 1.89
N ARG A 874 -12.75 20.43 3.13
CA ARG A 874 -11.34 20.47 3.55
C ARG A 874 -11.18 19.79 4.90
N ILE A 875 -10.03 19.15 5.07
CA ILE A 875 -9.61 18.59 6.36
C ILE A 875 -8.29 19.23 6.82
N PRO A 876 -8.10 19.41 8.13
CA PRO A 876 -6.81 19.83 8.67
C PRO A 876 -5.75 18.73 8.49
N GLN A 877 -4.55 19.11 8.07
CA GLN A 877 -3.36 18.27 8.03
C GLN A 877 -2.15 19.04 8.53
N THR A 878 -1.10 18.36 8.99
CA THR A 878 0.18 18.99 9.27
C THR A 878 1.09 18.93 8.05
N ALA A 879 1.48 20.09 7.52
CA ALA A 879 2.48 20.20 6.46
C ALA A 879 3.53 21.22 6.87
N ASN A 880 4.81 20.84 6.79
CA ASN A 880 5.91 21.69 7.23
C ASN A 880 5.69 22.26 8.65
N GLY A 881 5.08 21.49 9.55
CA GLY A 881 4.97 21.79 10.98
C GLY A 881 3.98 22.89 11.28
N ALA A 882 3.17 23.25 10.28
CA ALA A 882 2.03 24.11 10.40
C ALA A 882 0.78 23.31 10.03
N ARG A 883 -0.31 23.61 10.73
CA ARG A 883 -1.62 23.10 10.37
C ARG A 883 -2.08 23.81 9.09
N VAL A 884 -2.31 23.06 8.04
CA VAL A 884 -2.83 23.54 6.76
C VAL A 884 -4.14 22.81 6.45
N LEU A 885 -4.96 23.38 5.57
CA LEU A 885 -6.19 22.74 5.10
C LEU A 885 -5.91 21.99 3.79
N ALA A 886 -6.08 20.67 3.81
CA ALA A 886 -6.07 19.82 2.61
C ALA A 886 -7.46 19.83 1.97
N ASN A 887 -7.53 19.84 0.65
CA ASN A 887 -8.80 19.61 -0.04
C ASN A 887 -9.18 18.13 0.01
N VAL A 888 -10.48 17.85 0.00
CA VAL A 888 -11.05 16.50 -0.16
C VAL A 888 -11.82 16.46 -1.48
N ASP A 889 -11.44 15.55 -2.37
CA ASP A 889 -12.21 15.21 -3.56
C ASP A 889 -13.37 14.28 -3.14
N LEU A 890 -14.44 14.89 -2.63
CA LEU A 890 -15.64 14.16 -2.23
C LEU A 890 -16.29 13.39 -3.40
N PRO A 891 -16.37 13.92 -4.65
CA PRO A 891 -16.82 13.11 -5.78
C PRO A 891 -16.05 11.79 -5.93
N ALA A 892 -14.71 11.83 -5.91
CA ALA A 892 -13.89 10.63 -6.01
C ALA A 892 -14.05 9.72 -4.78
N THR A 893 -14.13 10.30 -3.58
CA THR A 893 -14.40 9.56 -2.33
C THR A 893 -15.73 8.80 -2.43
N ALA A 894 -16.79 9.47 -2.88
CA ALA A 894 -18.12 8.88 -3.04
C ALA A 894 -18.11 7.73 -4.06
N LEU A 895 -17.42 7.89 -5.20
CA LEU A 895 -17.30 6.83 -6.19
C LEU A 895 -16.63 5.58 -5.61
N LEU A 896 -15.50 5.72 -4.91
CA LEU A 896 -14.80 4.57 -4.30
C LEU A 896 -15.65 3.89 -3.23
N LEU A 897 -16.19 4.68 -2.29
CA LEU A 897 -16.92 4.14 -1.16
C LEU A 897 -18.24 3.54 -1.58
N LEU A 898 -18.98 4.12 -2.54
CA LEU A 898 -20.20 3.52 -3.09
C LEU A 898 -19.91 2.34 -4.03
N GLY A 899 -18.66 2.16 -4.48
CA GLY A 899 -18.26 1.10 -5.40
C GLY A 899 -18.75 1.37 -6.82
N LEU A 900 -18.67 2.63 -7.26
CA LEU A 900 -19.12 3.12 -8.55
C LEU A 900 -17.93 3.43 -9.47
N HIS A 901 -18.01 2.98 -10.72
CA HIS A 901 -17.00 3.22 -11.76
C HIS A 901 -17.55 4.20 -12.80
N PRO A 902 -16.93 5.38 -12.98
CA PRO A 902 -17.49 6.42 -13.84
C PRO A 902 -17.50 6.00 -15.32
N VAL A 903 -18.62 6.21 -16.00
CA VAL A 903 -18.80 6.00 -17.45
C VAL A 903 -18.80 7.34 -18.17
N ARG A 904 -19.66 8.28 -17.74
CA ARG A 904 -19.74 9.64 -18.29
C ARG A 904 -19.80 10.65 -17.15
N VAL A 905 -19.13 11.79 -17.33
CA VAL A 905 -19.10 12.89 -16.35
C VAL A 905 -19.46 14.19 -17.03
N ARG A 906 -20.30 15.00 -16.38
CA ARG A 906 -20.71 16.33 -16.85
C ARG A 906 -20.77 17.32 -15.71
N GLU A 907 -20.07 18.43 -15.88
CA GLU A 907 -20.15 19.59 -15.01
C GLU A 907 -21.04 20.65 -15.67
N VAL A 908 -22.00 21.17 -14.91
CA VAL A 908 -22.97 22.16 -15.38
C VAL A 908 -23.04 23.33 -14.40
N MET A 909 -22.92 24.55 -14.90
CA MET A 909 -23.11 25.77 -14.12
C MET A 909 -24.52 26.30 -14.35
N ARG A 910 -25.32 26.42 -13.28
CA ARG A 910 -26.70 26.91 -13.34
C ARG A 910 -26.79 28.30 -12.71
N LYS A 911 -27.28 29.28 -13.46
CA LYS A 911 -27.66 30.59 -12.91
C LYS A 911 -29.06 30.48 -12.32
N LEU A 912 -29.22 30.75 -11.03
CA LEU A 912 -30.54 30.82 -10.41
C LEU A 912 -31.24 32.14 -10.77
N PRO A 913 -32.59 32.14 -10.93
CA PRO A 913 -33.36 33.37 -11.04
C PRO A 913 -33.20 34.20 -9.75
N GLN A 914 -32.98 35.52 -9.86
CA GLN A 914 -32.90 36.41 -8.69
C GLN A 914 -34.12 36.20 -7.77
N ALA A 915 -33.89 35.75 -6.53
CA ALA A 915 -34.91 35.81 -5.50
C ALA A 915 -35.23 37.28 -5.23
N ARG A 916 -36.51 37.68 -5.31
CA ARG A 916 -37.00 39.06 -5.16
C ARG A 916 -36.67 39.74 -3.80
N HIS A 917 -35.89 39.13 -2.93
CA HIS A 917 -35.68 39.59 -1.54
C HIS A 917 -34.22 39.70 -1.07
N SER A 918 -33.20 39.62 -1.94
CA SER A 918 -31.86 40.06 -1.53
C SER A 918 -31.82 41.59 -1.44
N ARG A 919 -31.93 42.13 -0.23
CA ARG A 919 -31.83 43.58 0.08
C ARG A 919 -30.43 44.17 -0.17
N GLU A 920 -29.46 43.37 -0.58
CA GLU A 920 -28.11 43.82 -0.91
C GLU A 920 -27.78 43.34 -2.33
N GLY A 921 -27.46 44.29 -3.22
CA GLY A 921 -27.33 44.11 -4.67
C GLY A 921 -26.11 43.30 -5.12
N GLY A 922 -25.95 42.07 -4.63
CA GLY A 922 -24.97 41.11 -5.13
C GLY A 922 -25.41 40.47 -6.45
N ASN A 923 -24.48 40.28 -7.39
CA ASN A 923 -24.72 39.46 -8.58
C ASN A 923 -24.98 37.99 -8.17
N PRO A 924 -25.92 37.28 -8.81
CA PRO A 924 -26.17 35.88 -8.50
C PRO A 924 -24.95 35.02 -8.81
N VAL A 925 -24.46 34.28 -7.80
CA VAL A 925 -23.39 33.30 -7.96
C VAL A 925 -23.97 32.06 -8.66
N PRO A 926 -23.40 31.60 -9.79
CA PRO A 926 -23.88 30.39 -10.45
C PRO A 926 -23.60 29.16 -9.58
N LEU A 927 -24.60 28.29 -9.42
CA LEU A 927 -24.44 27.03 -8.70
C LEU A 927 -23.76 25.99 -9.59
N ARG A 928 -22.81 25.26 -9.00
CA ARG A 928 -22.10 24.16 -9.64
C ARG A 928 -22.85 22.85 -9.44
N TYR A 929 -22.95 22.08 -10.52
CA TYR A 929 -23.52 20.75 -10.53
C TYR A 929 -22.55 19.78 -11.20
N LEU A 930 -22.35 18.62 -10.59
CA LEU A 930 -21.60 17.51 -11.16
C LEU A 930 -22.50 16.28 -11.25
N PHE A 931 -22.64 15.76 -12.47
CA PHE A 931 -23.36 14.54 -12.78
C PHE A 931 -22.36 13.48 -13.22
N VAL A 932 -22.46 12.29 -12.62
CA VAL A 932 -21.63 11.13 -12.96
C VAL A 932 -22.54 9.94 -13.21
N GLU A 933 -22.63 9.52 -14.46
CA GLU A 933 -23.19 8.21 -14.79
C GLU A 933 -22.11 7.15 -14.53
N ALA A 934 -22.42 6.13 -13.73
CA ALA A 934 -21.45 5.15 -13.27
C ALA A 934 -22.02 3.73 -13.22
N ARG A 935 -21.16 2.73 -13.37
CA ARG A 935 -21.50 1.31 -13.16
C ARG A 935 -21.17 0.89 -11.73
N PRO A 936 -22.13 0.31 -10.99
CA PRO A 936 -21.82 -0.32 -9.71
C PRO A 936 -20.96 -1.58 -9.90
N ASN A 937 -20.04 -1.81 -8.98
CA ASN A 937 -19.19 -2.99 -8.98
C ASN A 937 -20.02 -4.29 -8.95
N GLY A 938 -19.58 -5.30 -9.71
CA GLY A 938 -20.28 -6.58 -9.87
C GLY A 938 -21.54 -6.53 -10.74
N LYS A 939 -21.93 -5.35 -11.26
CA LYS A 939 -23.18 -5.17 -12.02
C LYS A 939 -22.99 -4.31 -13.28
N PRO A 940 -22.23 -4.80 -14.27
CA PRO A 940 -21.80 -4.00 -15.43
C PRO A 940 -22.93 -3.58 -16.39
N LYS A 941 -24.14 -4.14 -16.24
CA LYS A 941 -25.32 -3.77 -17.04
C LYS A 941 -26.18 -2.69 -16.39
N GLU A 942 -26.03 -2.47 -15.08
CA GLU A 942 -26.75 -1.43 -14.37
C GLU A 942 -26.01 -0.09 -14.48
N LEU A 943 -26.76 1.00 -14.55
CA LEU A 943 -26.24 2.36 -14.49
C LEU A 943 -26.85 3.07 -13.30
N HIS A 944 -25.99 3.70 -12.51
CA HIS A 944 -26.34 4.60 -11.43
C HIS A 944 -26.01 6.04 -11.85
N LEU A 945 -26.76 7.00 -11.30
CA LEU A 945 -26.44 8.42 -11.43
C LEU A 945 -26.00 8.94 -10.07
N LEU A 946 -24.78 9.46 -9.98
CA LEU A 946 -24.32 10.26 -8.85
C LEU A 946 -24.44 11.75 -9.20
N PHE A 947 -25.06 12.49 -8.31
CA PHE A 947 -25.37 13.90 -8.46
C PHE A 947 -24.86 14.69 -7.25
N LEU A 948 -24.06 15.72 -7.51
CA LEU A 948 -23.48 16.60 -6.50
C LEU A 948 -23.73 18.06 -6.87
N ARG A 949 -24.10 18.88 -5.90
CA ARG A 949 -24.30 20.33 -6.10
C ARG A 949 -23.89 21.16 -4.88
N ASP A 950 -23.56 22.42 -5.11
CA ASP A 950 -23.46 23.41 -4.03
C ASP A 950 -24.82 23.80 -3.48
N CYS A 951 -24.87 24.15 -2.19
CA CYS A 951 -26.08 24.61 -1.50
C CYS A 951 -26.39 26.09 -1.81
N ASP A 952 -27.69 26.39 -1.92
CA ASP A 952 -28.23 27.75 -1.83
C ASP A 952 -28.95 27.89 -0.48
N ASP A 953 -28.30 28.56 0.48
CA ASP A 953 -28.79 28.73 1.85
C ASP A 953 -29.92 29.77 1.96
N ALA A 954 -30.30 30.44 0.86
CA ALA A 954 -31.21 31.58 0.89
C ALA A 954 -32.72 31.24 0.81
N LEU A 955 -33.09 29.96 0.69
CA LEU A 955 -34.49 29.54 0.46
C LEU A 955 -35.13 28.96 1.74
N VAL A 956 -36.29 29.48 2.14
CA VAL A 956 -37.07 28.99 3.31
C VAL A 956 -38.56 28.87 2.96
N GLY A 957 -39.25 27.84 3.47
CA GLY A 957 -40.72 27.72 3.40
C GLY A 957 -41.28 27.36 2.01
N GLU A 958 -42.39 28.00 1.60
CA GLU A 958 -43.09 27.72 0.33
C GLU A 958 -42.24 27.99 -0.92
N ALA A 959 -41.29 28.94 -0.80
CA ALA A 959 -40.29 29.21 -1.84
C ALA A 959 -39.37 28.00 -2.07
N LEU A 960 -39.05 27.25 -1.02
CA LEU A 960 -38.24 26.02 -1.11
C LEU A 960 -38.98 24.93 -1.90
N ARG A 961 -40.30 24.82 -1.73
CA ARG A 961 -41.13 23.78 -2.39
C ARG A 961 -41.31 24.04 -3.90
N LYS A 962 -41.64 25.28 -4.29
CA LYS A 962 -41.69 25.68 -5.72
C LYS A 962 -40.32 25.64 -6.39
N SER A 963 -39.27 26.00 -5.65
CA SER A 963 -37.88 25.85 -6.12
C SER A 963 -37.53 24.38 -6.33
N ALA A 964 -37.94 23.47 -5.44
CA ALA A 964 -37.70 22.04 -5.57
C ALA A 964 -38.39 21.42 -6.80
N GLU A 965 -39.64 21.79 -7.11
CA GLU A 965 -40.33 21.32 -8.32
C GLU A 965 -39.68 21.84 -9.62
N SER A 966 -39.30 23.13 -9.63
CA SER A 966 -38.57 23.74 -10.75
C SER A 966 -37.17 23.14 -10.93
N GLU A 967 -36.49 22.82 -9.82
CA GLU A 967 -35.22 22.11 -9.81
C GLU A 967 -35.37 20.69 -10.34
N MET A 968 -36.39 19.95 -9.91
CA MET A 968 -36.69 18.61 -10.42
C MET A 968 -36.90 18.62 -11.94
N HIS A 969 -37.72 19.54 -12.45
CA HIS A 969 -37.95 19.64 -13.90
C HIS A 969 -36.66 19.98 -14.67
N TRP A 970 -35.88 20.94 -14.16
CA TRP A 970 -34.59 21.30 -14.75
C TRP A 970 -33.58 20.14 -14.72
N LEU A 971 -33.58 19.32 -13.66
CA LEU A 971 -32.75 18.13 -13.54
C LEU A 971 -33.14 17.09 -14.59
N ASP A 972 -34.43 16.81 -14.75
CA ASP A 972 -34.92 15.87 -15.77
C ASP A 972 -34.51 16.32 -17.19
N GLU A 973 -34.69 17.61 -17.51
CA GLU A 973 -34.28 18.17 -18.81
C GLU A 973 -32.77 18.16 -19.00
N THR A 974 -32.01 18.46 -17.96
CA THR A 974 -30.54 18.52 -18.02
C THR A 974 -29.95 17.12 -18.18
N VAL A 975 -30.38 16.13 -17.40
CA VAL A 975 -29.89 14.76 -17.55
C VAL A 975 -30.29 14.20 -18.92
N ALA A 976 -31.50 14.51 -19.41
CA ALA A 976 -31.93 14.11 -20.76
C ALA A 976 -31.04 14.73 -21.85
N ARG A 977 -30.67 16.00 -21.73
CA ARG A 977 -29.79 16.68 -22.69
C ARG A 977 -28.34 16.18 -22.63
N GLU A 978 -27.82 15.95 -21.42
CA GLU A 978 -26.40 15.66 -21.22
C GLU A 978 -26.06 14.17 -21.36
N PHE A 979 -27.02 13.26 -21.10
CA PHE A 979 -26.82 11.82 -21.04
C PHE A 979 -27.80 11.00 -21.91
N ASP A 980 -28.74 11.63 -22.61
CA ASP A 980 -29.80 10.98 -23.38
C ASP A 980 -30.67 10.02 -22.54
N ARG A 981 -30.85 10.34 -21.25
CA ARG A 981 -31.62 9.55 -20.25
C ARG A 981 -32.30 10.46 -19.24
N LYS A 982 -33.33 9.98 -18.56
CA LYS A 982 -33.94 10.66 -17.41
C LYS A 982 -33.45 10.05 -16.09
N PRO A 983 -33.47 10.80 -14.97
CA PRO A 983 -33.15 10.26 -13.65
C PRO A 983 -33.91 8.96 -13.29
N GLY A 984 -35.15 8.80 -13.75
CA GLY A 984 -35.95 7.58 -13.56
C GLY A 984 -35.48 6.36 -14.35
N ASP A 985 -34.61 6.52 -15.35
CA ASP A 985 -34.07 5.42 -16.17
C ASP A 985 -32.85 4.73 -15.52
N TYR A 986 -32.34 5.30 -14.42
CA TYR A 986 -31.22 4.76 -13.66
C TYR A 986 -31.69 3.79 -12.58
N ALA A 987 -30.91 2.75 -12.33
CA ALA A 987 -31.25 1.76 -11.29
C ALA A 987 -31.22 2.39 -9.89
N GLN A 988 -30.34 3.37 -9.66
CA GLN A 988 -30.24 4.15 -8.43
C GLN A 988 -29.76 5.57 -8.76
N VAL A 989 -30.32 6.57 -8.06
CA VAL A 989 -29.82 7.95 -8.09
C VAL A 989 -29.30 8.32 -6.70
N TRP A 990 -28.04 8.73 -6.64
CA TRP A 990 -27.33 9.14 -5.43
C TRP A 990 -27.17 10.65 -5.40
N HIS A 991 -27.46 11.29 -4.27
CA HIS A 991 -27.35 12.74 -4.14
C HIS A 991 -26.81 13.21 -2.78
N ASN A 992 -26.24 14.42 -2.70
CA ASN A 992 -25.70 14.99 -1.46
C ASN A 992 -26.71 15.75 -0.57
N ARG A 993 -27.97 15.89 -1.01
CA ARG A 993 -29.03 16.58 -0.25
C ARG A 993 -30.39 16.00 -0.57
N ASP A 994 -31.33 15.97 0.37
CA ASP A 994 -32.74 15.61 0.17
C ASP A 994 -33.42 16.49 -0.90
N ALA A 995 -33.12 16.21 -2.16
CA ALA A 995 -33.79 16.77 -3.31
C ALA A 995 -35.08 15.97 -3.52
N VAL A 996 -36.18 16.66 -3.77
CA VAL A 996 -37.41 16.02 -4.24
C VAL A 996 -37.14 15.60 -5.68
N LEU A 997 -36.71 14.36 -5.88
CA LEU A 997 -36.43 13.80 -7.20
C LEU A 997 -37.65 13.01 -7.71
N SER A 998 -37.85 13.03 -9.02
CA SER A 998 -38.91 12.29 -9.72
C SER A 998 -38.72 10.77 -9.68
N SER A 999 -37.49 10.31 -9.39
CA SER A 999 -37.12 8.89 -9.37
C SER A 999 -37.52 8.22 -8.06
N PRO A 1000 -38.25 7.09 -8.10
CA PRO A 1000 -38.57 6.31 -6.89
C PRO A 1000 -37.32 5.67 -6.25
N ASN A 1001 -36.20 5.59 -6.99
CA ASN A 1001 -34.94 5.01 -6.55
C ASN A 1001 -33.90 6.08 -6.19
N ALA A 1002 -34.34 7.32 -5.91
CA ALA A 1002 -33.47 8.38 -5.42
C ALA A 1002 -33.21 8.26 -3.92
N GLY A 1003 -31.96 8.44 -3.51
CA GLY A 1003 -31.60 8.49 -2.09
C GLY A 1003 -30.32 9.27 -1.83
N SER A 1004 -30.26 9.88 -0.64
CA SER A 1004 -29.02 10.52 -0.17
C SER A 1004 -27.93 9.47 -0.02
N PHE A 1005 -26.74 9.75 -0.55
CA PHE A 1005 -25.61 8.83 -0.37
C PHE A 1005 -24.97 8.93 1.02
N ASP A 1006 -25.29 9.98 1.77
CA ASP A 1006 -24.66 10.29 3.05
C ASP A 1006 -24.68 9.12 4.04
N PRO A 1007 -25.85 8.52 4.35
CA PRO A 1007 -25.90 7.43 5.33
C PRO A 1007 -25.07 6.23 4.89
N GLU A 1008 -25.04 5.97 3.58
CA GLU A 1008 -24.29 4.85 3.01
C GLU A 1008 -22.79 5.11 3.02
N ILE A 1009 -22.34 6.32 2.71
CA ILE A 1009 -20.92 6.70 2.82
C ILE A 1009 -20.48 6.64 4.28
N ILE A 1010 -21.20 7.28 5.22
CA ILE A 1010 -20.85 7.26 6.65
C ILE A 1010 -20.76 5.82 7.15
N ARG A 1011 -21.75 4.98 6.82
CA ARG A 1011 -21.76 3.56 7.19
C ARG A 1011 -20.51 2.85 6.69
N ARG A 1012 -20.17 3.00 5.40
CA ARG A 1012 -19.00 2.38 4.79
C ARG A 1012 -17.67 2.94 5.31
N MET A 1013 -17.59 4.22 5.67
CA MET A 1013 -16.37 4.80 6.26
C MET A 1013 -16.03 4.16 7.61
N LEU A 1014 -17.06 3.86 8.41
CA LEU A 1014 -16.93 3.36 9.78
C LEU A 1014 -16.99 1.83 9.91
N GLU A 1015 -17.32 1.12 8.83
CA GLU A 1015 -17.30 -0.35 8.81
C GLU A 1015 -15.90 -0.88 9.13
N ARG A 1016 -15.75 -1.58 10.27
CA ARG A 1016 -14.50 -2.23 10.67
C ARG A 1016 -14.18 -3.45 9.78
N ALA A 1017 -12.92 -3.85 9.74
CA ALA A 1017 -12.54 -5.10 9.08
C ALA A 1017 -13.13 -6.30 9.85
N PRO A 1018 -13.52 -7.40 9.16
CA PRO A 1018 -13.81 -8.65 9.86
C PRO A 1018 -12.57 -9.05 10.67
N GLN A 1019 -12.73 -9.26 11.98
CA GLN A 1019 -11.64 -9.68 12.88
C GLN A 1019 -11.29 -11.14 12.71
#